data_AF-A0A243WHN5-F1
#
_entry.id   AF-A0A243WHN5-F1
#
_cell.length_a   1.000
_cell.length_b   1.000
_cell.length_c   1.000
_cell.angle_alpha   90.00
_cell.angle_beta   90.00
_cell.angle_gamma   90.00
#
_symmetry.space_group_name_H-M   'P 1'
#
loop_
_entity.id
_entity.type
_entity.pdbx_description
1 polymer ?
#
loop_
_entity_poly.entity_id
_entity_poly.type
_entity_poly.pdbx_seq_one_letter_code
_entity_poly.pdbx_strand_id
1 'polypeptide(L)'
;MRKYLLLAFLPLSFTLHAQNVEFSKDRFGSDKDGLKAALRELKEGDEWYLSDPPRYEQALPHYLAAQKFNPDNAQLNLKIGDAYLHSGAKPQALPYLQKAYKLNADVDRRIHYLLGRGLHLNAKWTEAIAEYKAAQSATTGKNPPVSLNDIRKKITECENGQKLQQHPSRVFIDNAGPSINSPYADYGPVISADESVILFTSRRDNSTGGQKDPETGGFFEDVYQSTRNSAKDKWSAARDLGQPVNTDGHDATVGLSPDGQRMMVYAEDNGGDLQEADLRGTEWRKPQKLGSRINTKYHESSAAYTPDGRSLYFVSDKEGGLGSRDIYKIELEGRTQAQNLGSVINTPYGEEGVFLHPDGKTMYFSSEGHNSMGGYDIFKSVFENGKWSTPENLGWPINTPDDDVFFVISASGRHGYYSSVREDGLGSKDIYLITFLGPEKPPVLSQEDQLLASRAQPVKETSLAPPVPIATAQVTIMKGTVTDEVTKQPLEATIDVVDNTRNQTIASFRANAQSGRYLVSLPSGINYGIVVQQDGYLFHSENFDLPAGAAYSEVVKDIALKKLDVGVKVVLNNIFFDTGKATLRNESTNELERLQKLLTDMPDLRLEISGHTDNVGKAEYNKDLSQRRAKAVVDYLVGKGVDKGRLTSAGYGDTQPVSTNQTKAGRQLNRRTEFKVTGK
;
A
#
# COMPACT_ATOMS: atom_id res chain seq x y z
N MET A 1 -92.02 -3.19 -9.81
CA MET A 1 -90.79 -2.48 -10.21
C MET A 1 -90.52 -1.32 -9.26
N ARG A 2 -89.56 -1.45 -8.33
CA ARG A 2 -88.97 -0.34 -7.57
C ARG A 2 -87.47 -0.62 -7.47
N LYS A 3 -86.67 0.20 -8.14
CA LYS A 3 -85.20 0.17 -8.10
C LYS A 3 -84.75 0.91 -6.84
N TYR A 4 -83.92 0.27 -6.00
CA TYR A 4 -83.18 0.97 -4.95
C TYR A 4 -81.76 1.25 -5.45
N LEU A 5 -81.36 2.51 -5.32
CA LEU A 5 -80.07 3.06 -5.70
C LEU A 5 -79.05 2.69 -4.60
N LEU A 6 -78.00 1.94 -4.96
CA LEU A 6 -76.84 1.74 -4.08
C LEU A 6 -75.95 3.00 -4.15
N LEU A 7 -75.79 3.70 -3.02
CA LEU A 7 -74.77 4.73 -2.84
C LEU A 7 -73.44 4.05 -2.48
N ALA A 8 -72.44 4.18 -3.35
CA ALA A 8 -71.07 3.77 -3.08
C ALA A 8 -70.37 4.83 -2.20
N PHE A 9 -69.94 4.44 -1.01
CA PHE A 9 -69.06 5.23 -0.16
C PHE A 9 -67.61 5.05 -0.64
N LEU A 10 -67.01 6.10 -1.21
CA LEU A 10 -65.56 6.17 -1.45
C LEU A 10 -64.87 6.61 -0.14
N PRO A 11 -63.90 5.84 0.41
CA PRO A 11 -63.08 6.35 1.50
C PRO A 11 -62.11 7.41 0.96
N LEU A 12 -62.29 8.65 1.38
CA LEU A 12 -61.32 9.72 1.19
C LEU A 12 -60.13 9.46 2.14
N SER A 13 -59.03 8.92 1.61
CA SER A 13 -57.76 8.85 2.34
C SER A 13 -57.17 10.26 2.42
N PHE A 14 -57.36 10.95 3.55
CA PHE A 14 -56.63 12.18 3.84
C PHE A 14 -55.16 11.82 4.13
N THR A 15 -54.26 12.12 3.20
CA THR A 15 -52.83 12.19 3.49
C THR A 15 -52.58 13.44 4.34
N LEU A 16 -52.50 13.26 5.65
CA LEU A 16 -51.93 14.26 6.57
C LEU A 16 -50.52 14.60 6.09
N HIS A 17 -50.36 15.76 5.46
CA HIS A 17 -49.04 16.29 5.13
C HIS A 17 -48.37 16.68 6.45
N ALA A 18 -47.13 16.23 6.66
CA ALA A 18 -46.36 16.63 7.83
C ALA A 18 -46.14 18.15 7.75
N GLN A 19 -46.58 18.89 8.76
CA GLN A 19 -46.51 20.35 8.77
C GLN A 19 -45.21 20.81 9.44
N ASN A 20 -44.48 21.74 8.82
CA ASN A 20 -43.34 22.40 9.44
C ASN A 20 -43.75 23.13 10.75
N VAL A 21 -43.00 22.91 11.83
CA VAL A 21 -43.24 23.48 13.16
C VAL A 21 -42.06 24.35 13.57
N GLU A 22 -42.32 25.65 13.75
CA GLU A 22 -41.32 26.61 14.23
C GLU A 22 -41.13 26.53 15.74
N PHE A 23 -39.93 26.86 16.22
CA PHE A 23 -39.61 27.01 17.64
C PHE A 23 -40.25 28.29 18.20
N SER A 24 -41.58 28.26 18.40
CA SER A 24 -42.34 29.40 18.90
C SER A 24 -43.08 29.08 20.20
N LYS A 25 -43.33 30.13 20.99
CA LYS A 25 -44.13 30.03 22.23
C LYS A 25 -45.56 29.58 21.95
N ASP A 26 -46.08 29.94 20.79
CA ASP A 26 -47.43 29.60 20.33
C ASP A 26 -47.57 28.10 20.03
N ARG A 27 -46.47 27.42 19.66
CA ARG A 27 -46.44 25.96 19.44
C ARG A 27 -46.08 25.17 20.69
N PHE A 28 -45.18 25.68 21.53
CA PHE A 28 -44.62 24.95 22.67
C PHE A 28 -44.90 25.64 24.02
N GLY A 29 -45.98 26.43 24.11
CA GLY A 29 -46.27 27.24 25.29
C GLY A 29 -46.53 26.47 26.58
N SER A 30 -46.85 25.17 26.48
CA SER A 30 -46.98 24.23 27.59
C SER A 30 -45.64 23.70 28.12
N ASP A 31 -44.57 23.75 27.32
CA ASP A 31 -43.22 23.32 27.69
C ASP A 31 -42.20 24.43 27.39
N LYS A 32 -42.22 25.46 28.23
CA LYS A 32 -41.37 26.66 28.07
C LYS A 32 -39.91 26.37 28.36
N ASP A 33 -39.63 25.48 29.31
CA ASP A 33 -38.26 25.15 29.70
C ASP A 33 -37.60 24.27 28.64
N GLY A 34 -38.34 23.29 28.08
CA GLY A 34 -37.89 22.51 26.92
C GLY A 34 -37.64 23.39 25.70
N LEU A 35 -38.55 24.33 25.38
CA LEU A 35 -38.35 25.29 24.29
C LEU A 35 -37.10 26.15 24.50
N LYS A 36 -36.88 26.66 25.72
CA LYS A 36 -35.71 27.47 26.06
C LYS A 36 -34.42 26.66 25.94
N ALA A 37 -34.40 25.42 26.41
CA ALA A 37 -33.26 24.52 26.27
C ALA A 37 -32.95 24.24 24.79
N ALA A 38 -33.96 23.89 24.00
CA ALA A 38 -33.77 23.59 22.57
C ALA A 38 -33.29 24.82 21.78
N LEU A 39 -33.79 26.02 22.08
CA LEU A 39 -33.30 27.28 21.48
C LEU A 39 -31.84 27.57 21.85
N ARG A 40 -31.39 27.19 23.06
CA ARG A 40 -29.97 27.31 23.44
C ARG A 40 -29.11 26.36 22.62
N GLU A 41 -29.49 25.09 22.52
CA GLU A 41 -28.76 24.12 21.70
C GLU A 41 -28.71 24.55 20.22
N LEU A 42 -29.82 25.06 19.65
CA LEU A 42 -29.81 25.63 18.30
C LEU A 42 -28.77 26.75 18.14
N LYS A 43 -28.71 27.65 19.12
CA LYS A 43 -27.75 28.76 19.09
C LYS A 43 -26.30 28.24 19.16
N GLU A 44 -26.02 27.30 20.05
CA GLU A 44 -24.69 26.69 20.17
C GLU A 44 -24.29 25.92 18.90
N GLY A 45 -25.23 25.18 18.30
CA GLY A 45 -25.02 24.53 17.00
C GLY A 45 -24.76 25.53 15.86
N ASP A 46 -25.49 26.65 15.84
CA ASP A 46 -25.29 27.72 14.85
C ASP A 46 -23.93 28.41 14.99
N GLU A 47 -23.44 28.60 16.21
CA GLU A 47 -22.10 29.16 16.47
C GLU A 47 -21.00 28.29 15.84
N TRP A 48 -21.12 26.96 15.92
CA TRP A 48 -20.19 26.02 15.26
C TRP A 48 -20.43 25.88 13.75
N TYR A 49 -21.67 25.80 13.31
CA TYR A 49 -22.01 25.62 11.89
C TYR A 49 -21.66 26.84 11.04
N LEU A 50 -21.73 28.04 11.62
CA LEU A 50 -21.43 29.31 10.94
C LEU A 50 -20.02 29.83 11.24
N SER A 51 -19.17 29.07 11.93
CA SER A 51 -17.77 29.45 12.13
C SER A 51 -17.03 29.47 10.78
N ASP A 52 -15.87 30.13 10.75
CA ASP A 52 -14.99 30.18 9.57
C ASP A 52 -13.60 29.63 9.95
N PRO A 53 -13.24 28.41 9.52
CA PRO A 53 -14.05 27.46 8.74
C PRO A 53 -15.21 26.84 9.57
N PRO A 54 -16.29 26.33 8.93
CA PRO A 54 -17.40 25.66 9.61
C PRO A 54 -16.98 24.40 10.37
N ARG A 55 -17.58 24.17 11.53
CA ARG A 55 -17.29 23.05 12.45
C ARG A 55 -18.50 22.13 12.61
N TYR A 56 -18.77 21.35 11.56
CA TYR A 56 -20.00 20.54 11.46
C TYR A 56 -20.08 19.43 12.51
N GLU A 57 -18.97 18.79 12.85
CA GLU A 57 -18.96 17.71 13.85
C GLU A 57 -19.28 18.23 15.25
N GLN A 58 -18.83 19.44 15.59
CA GLN A 58 -19.16 20.12 16.84
C GLN A 58 -20.60 20.63 16.85
N ALA A 59 -21.16 21.03 15.70
CA ALA A 59 -22.54 21.47 15.59
C ALA A 59 -23.56 20.33 15.74
N LEU A 60 -23.24 19.12 15.26
CA LEU A 60 -24.15 17.97 15.21
C LEU A 60 -24.78 17.60 16.59
N PRO A 61 -24.01 17.43 17.69
CA PRO A 61 -24.58 17.10 19.00
C PRO A 61 -25.66 18.09 19.46
N HIS A 62 -25.43 19.38 19.25
CA HIS A 62 -26.36 20.44 19.63
C HIS A 62 -27.63 20.41 18.77
N TYR A 63 -27.49 20.27 17.45
CA TYR A 63 -28.65 20.16 16.57
C TYR A 63 -29.48 18.90 16.85
N LEU A 64 -28.83 17.76 17.12
CA LEU A 64 -29.53 16.53 17.49
C LEU A 64 -30.25 16.66 18.84
N ALA A 65 -29.68 17.40 19.80
CA ALA A 65 -30.36 17.71 21.06
C ALA A 65 -31.62 18.57 20.84
N ALA A 66 -31.53 19.62 20.01
CA ALA A 66 -32.69 20.43 19.63
C ALA A 66 -33.74 19.63 18.84
N GLN A 67 -33.32 18.69 17.99
CA GLN A 67 -34.20 17.88 17.15
C GLN A 67 -35.05 16.92 17.97
N LYS A 68 -34.52 16.38 19.07
CA LYS A 68 -35.29 15.55 20.02
C LYS A 68 -36.50 16.29 20.59
N PHE A 69 -36.40 17.62 20.74
CA PHE A 69 -37.50 18.45 21.22
C PHE A 69 -38.49 18.78 20.09
N ASN A 70 -38.00 19.16 18.90
CA ASN A 70 -38.83 19.51 17.75
C ASN A 70 -38.32 18.82 16.47
N PRO A 71 -38.74 17.57 16.21
CA PRO A 71 -38.32 16.82 15.03
C PRO A 71 -38.99 17.30 13.74
N ASP A 72 -40.03 18.13 13.83
CA ASP A 72 -40.83 18.62 12.71
C ASP A 72 -40.43 20.04 12.26
N ASN A 73 -39.19 20.47 12.51
CA ASN A 73 -38.64 21.70 11.96
C ASN A 73 -37.78 21.45 10.70
N ALA A 74 -38.18 21.99 9.56
CA ALA A 74 -37.53 21.76 8.27
C ALA A 74 -36.08 22.29 8.26
N GLN A 75 -35.85 23.50 8.78
CA GLN A 75 -34.53 24.13 8.78
C GLN A 75 -33.52 23.38 9.66
N LEU A 76 -33.96 22.90 10.82
CA LEU A 76 -33.12 22.11 11.71
C LEU A 76 -32.73 20.77 11.07
N ASN A 77 -33.69 20.05 10.50
CA ASN A 77 -33.39 18.80 9.79
C ASN A 77 -32.46 19.03 8.59
N LEU A 78 -32.61 20.14 7.86
CA LEU A 78 -31.68 20.53 6.81
C LEU A 78 -30.26 20.74 7.35
N LYS A 79 -30.09 21.52 8.42
CA LYS A 79 -28.79 21.79 9.06
C LYS A 79 -28.12 20.50 9.55
N ILE A 80 -28.90 19.58 10.14
CA ILE A 80 -28.39 18.26 10.56
C ILE A 80 -27.93 17.46 9.34
N GLY A 81 -28.75 17.40 8.29
CA GLY A 81 -28.41 16.71 7.05
C GLY A 81 -27.14 17.24 6.41
N ASP A 82 -27.02 18.57 6.29
CA ASP A 82 -25.83 19.24 5.73
C ASP A 82 -24.59 19.02 6.61
N ALA A 83 -24.74 19.07 7.94
CA ALA A 83 -23.65 18.79 8.86
C ALA A 83 -23.17 17.33 8.77
N TYR A 84 -24.09 16.37 8.63
CA TYR A 84 -23.72 14.97 8.41
C TYR A 84 -22.94 14.80 7.10
N LEU A 85 -23.34 15.45 5.99
CA LEU A 85 -22.62 15.38 4.70
C LEU A 85 -21.15 15.84 4.77
N HIS A 86 -20.78 16.57 5.83
CA HIS A 86 -19.42 17.07 6.08
C HIS A 86 -18.78 16.44 7.34
N SER A 87 -19.29 15.31 7.81
CA SER A 87 -18.78 14.56 8.97
C SER A 87 -18.26 13.18 8.57
N GLY A 88 -17.64 12.45 9.50
CA GLY A 88 -17.35 11.02 9.32
C GLY A 88 -18.59 10.11 9.16
N ALA A 89 -19.82 10.62 9.34
CA ALA A 89 -21.06 9.83 9.26
C ALA A 89 -21.97 10.26 8.09
N LYS A 90 -21.38 10.60 6.92
CA LYS A 90 -22.08 11.16 5.75
C LYS A 90 -23.37 10.43 5.34
N PRO A 91 -23.43 9.08 5.34
CA PRO A 91 -24.66 8.37 4.95
C PRO A 91 -25.88 8.69 5.83
N GLN A 92 -25.67 9.12 7.08
CA GLN A 92 -26.75 9.49 8.02
C GLN A 92 -27.48 10.77 7.64
N ALA A 93 -26.96 11.56 6.69
CA ALA A 93 -27.60 12.79 6.22
C ALA A 93 -28.98 12.56 5.59
N LEU A 94 -29.12 11.46 4.82
CA LEU A 94 -30.29 11.20 3.97
C LEU A 94 -31.65 11.28 4.70
N PRO A 95 -31.88 10.59 5.82
CA PRO A 95 -33.17 10.66 6.52
C PRO A 95 -33.56 12.08 6.96
N TYR A 96 -32.59 12.89 7.40
CA TYR A 96 -32.84 14.27 7.82
C TYR A 96 -33.15 15.18 6.62
N LEU A 97 -32.42 15.03 5.52
CA LEU A 97 -32.68 15.79 4.29
C LEU A 97 -34.06 15.45 3.69
N GLN A 98 -34.45 14.17 3.69
CA GLN A 98 -35.78 13.73 3.27
C GLN A 98 -36.88 14.30 4.17
N LYS A 99 -36.64 14.33 5.49
CA LYS A 99 -37.57 14.94 6.45
C LYS A 99 -37.70 16.44 6.22
N ALA A 100 -36.60 17.16 6.01
CA ALA A 100 -36.59 18.59 5.73
C ALA A 100 -37.42 18.91 4.48
N TYR A 101 -37.17 18.22 3.36
CA TYR A 101 -37.91 18.39 2.11
C TYR A 101 -39.41 18.07 2.26
N LYS A 102 -39.76 17.01 3.00
CA LYS A 102 -41.16 16.64 3.24
C LYS A 102 -41.92 17.70 4.04
N LEU A 103 -41.27 18.35 5.00
CA LEU A 103 -41.87 19.39 5.84
C LEU A 103 -41.98 20.73 5.09
N ASN A 104 -40.97 21.07 4.28
CA ASN A 104 -40.95 22.25 3.44
C ASN A 104 -40.04 22.02 2.21
N ALA A 105 -40.64 21.89 1.03
CA ALA A 105 -39.90 21.68 -0.21
C ALA A 105 -39.02 22.88 -0.62
N ASP A 106 -39.34 24.07 -0.13
CA ASP A 106 -38.62 25.33 -0.41
C ASP A 106 -37.68 25.73 0.74
N VAL A 107 -37.34 24.82 1.66
CA VAL A 107 -36.52 25.10 2.85
C VAL A 107 -35.13 25.67 2.50
N ASP A 108 -34.52 25.21 1.41
CA ASP A 108 -33.23 25.70 0.92
C ASP A 108 -33.14 25.51 -0.60
N ARG A 109 -32.55 26.48 -1.30
CA ARG A 109 -32.33 26.43 -2.75
C ARG A 109 -31.43 25.27 -3.20
N ARG A 110 -30.68 24.67 -2.28
CA ARG A 110 -29.79 23.51 -2.48
C ARG A 110 -30.47 22.18 -2.20
N ILE A 111 -31.72 22.12 -1.73
CA ILE A 111 -32.31 20.90 -1.16
C ILE A 111 -32.22 19.68 -2.10
N HIS A 112 -32.51 19.84 -3.40
CA HIS A 112 -32.39 18.76 -4.38
C HIS A 112 -30.94 18.29 -4.55
N TYR A 113 -29.96 19.21 -4.51
CA TYR A 113 -28.55 18.81 -4.56
C TYR A 113 -28.14 18.05 -3.29
N LEU A 114 -28.54 18.51 -2.11
CA LEU A 114 -28.24 17.84 -0.84
C LEU A 114 -28.90 16.45 -0.77
N LEU A 115 -30.17 16.33 -1.21
CA LEU A 115 -30.84 15.04 -1.34
C LEU A 115 -30.10 14.11 -2.30
N GLY A 116 -29.67 14.62 -3.46
CA GLY A 116 -28.85 13.90 -4.41
C GLY A 116 -27.57 13.36 -3.76
N ARG A 117 -26.86 14.20 -2.99
CA ARG A 117 -25.66 13.81 -2.22
C ARG A 117 -25.97 12.70 -1.21
N GLY A 118 -27.03 12.84 -0.41
CA GLY A 118 -27.43 11.83 0.56
C GLY A 118 -27.81 10.50 -0.09
N LEU A 119 -28.53 10.52 -1.21
CA LEU A 119 -28.90 9.32 -1.97
C LEU A 119 -27.68 8.66 -2.60
N HIS A 120 -26.79 9.46 -3.19
CA HIS A 120 -25.55 9.01 -3.81
C HIS A 120 -24.66 8.29 -2.80
N LEU A 121 -24.42 8.88 -1.63
CA LEU A 121 -23.64 8.28 -0.54
C LEU A 121 -24.25 6.97 0.01
N ASN A 122 -25.55 6.75 -0.22
CA ASN A 122 -26.26 5.52 0.12
C ASN A 122 -26.39 4.55 -1.08
N ALA A 123 -25.61 4.77 -2.15
CA ALA A 123 -25.64 3.99 -3.40
C ALA A 123 -27.05 3.89 -4.05
N LYS A 124 -27.93 4.88 -3.80
CA LYS A 124 -29.26 5.00 -4.42
C LYS A 124 -29.15 5.77 -5.73
N TRP A 125 -28.45 5.17 -6.69
CA TRP A 125 -27.95 5.87 -7.88
C TRP A 125 -29.04 6.52 -8.73
N THR A 126 -30.13 5.79 -8.97
CA THR A 126 -31.21 6.25 -9.85
C THR A 126 -31.94 7.44 -9.24
N GLU A 127 -32.24 7.36 -7.94
CA GLU A 127 -32.86 8.46 -7.20
C GLU A 127 -31.91 9.66 -7.09
N ALA A 128 -30.62 9.43 -6.83
CA ALA A 128 -29.61 10.49 -6.78
C ALA A 128 -29.51 11.26 -8.10
N ILE A 129 -29.46 10.56 -9.24
CA ILE A 129 -29.45 11.18 -10.57
C ILE A 129 -30.70 12.03 -10.81
N ALA A 130 -31.88 11.56 -10.35
CA ALA A 130 -33.11 12.32 -10.48
C ALA A 130 -33.05 13.64 -9.69
N GLU A 131 -32.57 13.59 -8.45
CA GLU A 131 -32.40 14.78 -7.59
C GLU A 131 -31.35 15.76 -8.15
N TYR A 132 -30.23 15.27 -8.68
CA TYR A 132 -29.24 16.12 -9.33
C TYR A 132 -29.77 16.79 -10.60
N LYS A 133 -30.62 16.11 -11.39
CA LYS A 133 -31.30 16.71 -12.56
C LYS A 133 -32.33 17.78 -12.16
N ALA A 134 -33.02 17.58 -11.03
CA ALA A 134 -33.90 18.61 -10.46
C ALA A 134 -33.08 19.83 -10.02
N ALA A 135 -31.97 19.62 -9.31
CA ALA A 135 -31.04 20.68 -8.93
C ALA A 135 -30.47 21.43 -10.14
N GLN A 136 -30.10 20.71 -11.22
CA GLN A 136 -29.61 21.29 -12.47
C GLN A 136 -30.61 22.27 -13.07
N SER A 137 -31.89 21.92 -13.10
CA SER A 137 -32.95 22.77 -13.66
C SER A 137 -33.14 24.08 -12.87
N ALA A 138 -32.82 24.07 -11.57
CA ALA A 138 -32.86 25.24 -10.69
C ALA A 138 -31.65 26.19 -10.81
N THR A 139 -30.61 25.83 -11.58
CA THR A 139 -29.36 26.64 -11.73
C THR A 139 -29.43 27.74 -12.80
N THR A 140 -30.58 28.01 -13.41
CA THR A 140 -30.74 28.91 -14.58
C THR A 140 -30.61 30.42 -14.32
N GLY A 141 -29.90 30.85 -13.27
CA GLY A 141 -29.75 32.27 -12.87
C GLY A 141 -28.29 32.74 -12.69
N LYS A 142 -28.08 34.05 -12.47
CA LYS A 142 -26.74 34.67 -12.35
C LYS A 142 -25.89 34.15 -11.17
N ASN A 143 -26.54 33.65 -10.11
CA ASN A 143 -25.90 33.10 -8.91
C ASN A 143 -26.57 31.76 -8.54
N PRO A 144 -26.20 30.65 -9.21
CA PRO A 144 -26.72 29.34 -8.85
C PRO A 144 -26.18 28.93 -7.47
N PRO A 145 -26.99 28.24 -6.64
CA PRO A 145 -26.57 27.85 -5.30
C PRO A 145 -25.51 26.73 -5.31
N VAL A 146 -25.35 26.03 -6.43
CA VAL A 146 -24.39 24.95 -6.66
C VAL A 146 -23.84 25.07 -8.08
N SER A 147 -22.57 24.71 -8.28
CA SER A 147 -21.92 24.72 -9.59
C SER A 147 -22.54 23.69 -10.54
N LEU A 148 -22.85 24.10 -11.77
CA LEU A 148 -23.37 23.21 -12.81
C LEU A 148 -22.36 22.10 -13.18
N ASN A 149 -21.06 22.38 -13.09
CA ASN A 149 -20.02 21.38 -13.36
C ASN A 149 -19.99 20.32 -12.25
N ASP A 150 -20.17 20.72 -10.99
CA ASP A 150 -20.24 19.78 -9.87
C ASP A 150 -21.47 18.86 -9.99
N ILE A 151 -22.65 19.43 -10.28
CA ILE A 151 -23.87 18.63 -10.52
C ILE A 151 -23.66 17.61 -11.65
N ARG A 152 -23.03 18.03 -12.77
CA ARG A 152 -22.72 17.11 -13.88
C ARG A 152 -21.74 16.01 -13.45
N LYS A 153 -20.69 16.36 -12.70
CA LYS A 153 -19.74 15.38 -12.15
C LYS A 153 -20.46 14.35 -11.29
N LYS A 154 -21.33 14.78 -10.37
CA LYS A 154 -22.11 13.89 -9.49
C LYS A 154 -23.06 12.96 -10.24
N ILE A 155 -23.67 13.43 -11.34
CA ILE A 155 -24.46 12.56 -12.22
C ILE A 155 -23.57 11.50 -12.88
N THR A 156 -22.41 11.89 -13.44
CA THR A 156 -21.47 10.95 -14.06
C THR A 156 -20.92 9.94 -13.06
N GLU A 157 -20.59 10.35 -11.85
CA GLU A 157 -20.18 9.47 -10.75
C GLU A 157 -21.27 8.43 -10.43
N CYS A 158 -22.54 8.85 -10.33
CA CYS A 158 -23.64 7.90 -10.13
C CYS A 158 -23.78 6.90 -11.29
N GLU A 159 -23.65 7.35 -12.53
CA GLU A 159 -23.69 6.48 -13.72
C GLU A 159 -22.51 5.49 -13.75
N ASN A 160 -21.33 5.90 -13.28
CA ASN A 160 -20.17 5.02 -13.10
C ASN A 160 -20.44 3.99 -12.00
N GLY A 161 -20.96 4.43 -10.85
CA GLY A 161 -21.35 3.56 -9.73
C GLY A 161 -22.34 2.48 -10.16
N GLN A 162 -23.37 2.83 -10.95
CA GLN A 162 -24.30 1.85 -11.51
C GLN A 162 -23.60 0.77 -12.36
N LYS A 163 -22.63 1.15 -13.20
CA LYS A 163 -21.89 0.21 -14.05
C LYS A 163 -20.96 -0.68 -13.24
N LEU A 164 -20.25 -0.10 -12.28
CA LEU A 164 -19.29 -0.82 -11.42
C LEU A 164 -20.02 -1.81 -10.50
N GLN A 165 -21.17 -1.43 -9.95
CA GLN A 165 -21.98 -2.30 -9.09
C GLN A 165 -22.58 -3.51 -9.84
N GLN A 166 -22.80 -3.40 -11.16
CA GLN A 166 -23.27 -4.54 -11.99
C GLN A 166 -22.20 -5.62 -12.20
N HIS A 167 -20.93 -5.28 -11.99
CA HIS A 167 -19.79 -6.17 -12.19
C HIS A 167 -18.87 -6.15 -10.96
N PRO A 168 -19.34 -6.68 -9.82
CA PRO A 168 -18.59 -6.58 -8.58
C PRO A 168 -17.27 -7.34 -8.64
N SER A 169 -16.24 -6.71 -8.07
CA SER A 169 -14.93 -7.31 -7.83
C SER A 169 -15.04 -8.52 -6.90
N ARG A 170 -14.31 -9.58 -7.24
CA ARG A 170 -14.31 -10.85 -6.48
C ARG A 170 -13.39 -10.75 -5.26
N VAL A 171 -13.89 -10.13 -4.21
CA VAL A 171 -13.15 -9.91 -2.96
C VAL A 171 -14.00 -10.18 -1.72
N PHE A 172 -13.35 -10.46 -0.60
CA PHE A 172 -13.92 -10.19 0.72
C PHE A 172 -13.34 -8.87 1.25
N ILE A 173 -14.16 -8.12 1.97
CA ILE A 173 -13.73 -6.90 2.64
C ILE A 173 -14.14 -7.03 4.09
N ASP A 174 -13.15 -7.05 4.97
CA ASP A 174 -13.31 -7.22 6.40
C ASP A 174 -12.73 -6.00 7.11
N ASN A 175 -13.39 -5.51 8.16
CA ASN A 175 -12.75 -4.57 9.07
C ASN A 175 -11.47 -5.20 9.66
N ALA A 176 -10.36 -4.46 9.73
CA ALA A 176 -9.09 -5.00 10.22
C ALA A 176 -9.12 -5.39 11.72
N GLY A 177 -10.21 -5.07 12.41
CA GLY A 177 -10.54 -5.52 13.76
C GLY A 177 -9.83 -4.74 14.85
N PRO A 178 -10.18 -4.97 16.14
CA PRO A 178 -9.75 -4.13 17.27
C PRO A 178 -8.27 -4.24 17.62
N SER A 179 -7.52 -5.17 17.00
CA SER A 179 -6.06 -5.19 17.09
C SER A 179 -5.43 -4.05 16.28
N ILE A 180 -6.10 -3.61 15.22
CA ILE A 180 -5.64 -2.59 14.28
C ILE A 180 -6.48 -1.32 14.39
N ASN A 181 -7.81 -1.40 14.38
CA ASN A 181 -8.71 -0.26 14.51
C ASN A 181 -9.13 -0.01 15.97
N SER A 182 -9.72 1.15 16.21
CA SER A 182 -10.19 1.66 17.49
C SER A 182 -11.50 2.45 17.32
N PRO A 183 -12.11 2.95 18.41
CA PRO A 183 -13.23 3.88 18.30
C PRO A 183 -12.87 5.27 17.73
N TYR A 184 -11.60 5.53 17.43
CA TYR A 184 -11.10 6.78 16.85
C TYR A 184 -10.80 6.59 15.36
N ALA A 185 -10.36 7.64 14.67
CA ALA A 185 -9.93 7.51 13.28
C ALA A 185 -8.60 6.74 13.20
N ASP A 186 -8.58 5.68 12.39
CA ASP A 186 -7.42 4.86 12.04
C ASP A 186 -7.33 4.74 10.51
N TYR A 187 -6.21 5.16 9.90
CA TYR A 187 -6.07 5.28 8.45
C TYR A 187 -4.61 5.31 7.98
N GLY A 188 -4.42 5.40 6.67
CA GLY A 188 -3.09 5.47 6.06
C GLY A 188 -2.25 4.21 6.23
N PRO A 189 -2.80 2.98 6.06
CA PRO A 189 -2.02 1.77 6.31
C PRO A 189 -0.85 1.65 5.33
N VAL A 190 0.30 1.22 5.85
CA VAL A 190 1.46 0.81 5.08
C VAL A 190 1.93 -0.56 5.59
N ILE A 191 2.36 -1.45 4.68
CA ILE A 191 2.73 -2.83 5.02
C ILE A 191 4.09 -3.21 4.45
N SER A 192 4.78 -4.14 5.12
CA SER A 192 5.93 -4.81 4.51
C SER A 192 5.44 -5.70 3.36
N ALA A 193 6.30 -5.98 2.38
CA ALA A 193 5.95 -6.76 1.19
C ALA A 193 5.42 -8.17 1.52
N ASP A 194 5.85 -8.74 2.65
CA ASP A 194 5.42 -10.04 3.17
C ASP A 194 4.30 -9.97 4.23
N GLU A 195 3.73 -8.78 4.47
CA GLU A 195 2.68 -8.51 5.46
C GLU A 195 3.04 -8.91 6.90
N SER A 196 4.32 -8.96 7.24
CA SER A 196 4.74 -9.23 8.61
C SER A 196 4.61 -8.01 9.52
N VAL A 197 4.56 -6.80 8.97
CA VAL A 197 4.38 -5.54 9.69
C VAL A 197 3.32 -4.69 8.98
N ILE A 198 2.48 -4.02 9.77
CA ILE A 198 1.63 -2.91 9.34
C ILE A 198 1.91 -1.70 10.23
N LEU A 199 2.00 -0.52 9.62
CA LEU A 199 1.97 0.75 10.31
C LEU A 199 0.81 1.58 9.78
N PHE A 200 0.29 2.48 10.60
CA PHE A 200 -0.84 3.31 10.23
C PHE A 200 -0.92 4.54 11.14
N THR A 201 -1.65 5.56 10.68
CA THR A 201 -1.98 6.76 11.45
C THR A 201 -3.19 6.51 12.33
N SER A 202 -3.15 6.99 13.57
CA SER A 202 -4.28 6.91 14.49
C SER A 202 -4.44 8.18 15.31
N ARG A 203 -5.68 8.47 15.72
CA ARG A 203 -6.04 9.62 16.60
C ARG A 203 -6.59 9.15 17.95
N ARG A 204 -6.03 8.07 18.50
CA ARG A 204 -6.42 7.50 19.81
C ARG A 204 -6.05 8.42 20.97
N ASP A 205 -6.69 8.17 22.11
CA ASP A 205 -6.46 8.90 23.36
C ASP A 205 -5.12 8.61 24.04
N ASN A 206 -4.40 7.59 23.58
CA ASN A 206 -3.05 7.27 24.03
C ASN A 206 -1.96 7.85 23.12
N SER A 207 -2.28 8.85 22.29
CA SER A 207 -1.31 9.54 21.44
C SER A 207 -0.20 10.20 22.29
N THR A 208 1.01 10.22 21.73
CA THR A 208 2.14 11.01 22.19
C THR A 208 1.73 12.49 22.29
N GLY A 209 2.24 13.18 23.31
CA GLY A 209 1.82 14.53 23.68
C GLY A 209 0.44 14.62 24.36
N GLY A 210 -0.51 13.74 24.02
CA GLY A 210 -1.86 13.69 24.59
C GLY A 210 -2.73 14.92 24.32
N GLN A 211 -2.31 15.77 23.37
CA GLN A 211 -3.00 17.00 23.02
C GLN A 211 -4.10 16.74 21.99
N LYS A 212 -5.06 17.67 21.94
CA LYS A 212 -6.13 17.67 20.96
C LYS A 212 -5.92 18.77 19.95
N ASP A 213 -6.12 18.44 18.71
CA ASP A 213 -6.18 19.36 17.59
C ASP A 213 -7.33 20.35 17.83
N PRO A 214 -7.05 21.67 17.92
CA PRO A 214 -8.05 22.68 18.18
C PRO A 214 -9.02 22.89 17.01
N GLU A 215 -8.71 22.44 15.80
CA GLU A 215 -9.56 22.55 14.62
C GLU A 215 -10.61 21.43 14.61
N THR A 216 -10.17 20.18 14.77
CA THR A 216 -11.07 19.01 14.70
C THR A 216 -11.60 18.55 16.06
N GLY A 217 -10.91 18.85 17.15
CA GLY A 217 -11.23 18.36 18.51
C GLY A 217 -10.82 16.91 18.80
N GLY A 218 -10.24 16.21 17.81
CA GLY A 218 -9.62 14.90 17.97
C GLY A 218 -8.21 14.98 18.57
N PHE A 219 -7.64 13.85 18.99
CA PHE A 219 -6.22 13.82 19.37
C PHE A 219 -5.32 14.08 18.17
N PHE A 220 -4.11 14.57 18.36
CA PHE A 220 -3.16 14.65 17.26
C PHE A 220 -2.90 13.27 16.63
N GLU A 221 -2.57 13.30 15.34
CA GLU A 221 -2.22 12.08 14.59
C GLU A 221 -0.90 11.52 15.09
N ASP A 222 -0.84 10.19 15.21
CA ASP A 222 0.39 9.48 15.54
C ASP A 222 0.55 8.22 14.70
N VAL A 223 1.80 7.79 14.54
CA VAL A 223 2.14 6.52 13.89
C VAL A 223 2.05 5.35 14.88
N TYR A 224 1.24 4.37 14.53
CA TYR A 224 1.08 3.10 15.24
C TYR A 224 1.65 1.95 14.43
N GLN A 225 2.08 0.89 15.12
CA GLN A 225 2.60 -0.32 14.51
C GLN A 225 1.91 -1.57 15.07
N SER A 226 1.65 -2.53 14.20
CA SER A 226 1.33 -3.91 14.57
C SER A 226 2.18 -4.92 13.78
N THR A 227 2.36 -6.10 14.35
CA THR A 227 3.12 -7.21 13.76
C THR A 227 2.23 -8.42 13.59
N ARG A 228 2.40 -9.13 12.47
CA ARG A 228 1.57 -10.30 12.14
C ARG A 228 2.20 -11.55 12.73
N ASN A 229 1.45 -12.26 13.56
CA ASN A 229 1.83 -13.60 13.97
C ASN A 229 1.39 -14.59 12.89
N SER A 230 2.33 -14.97 12.01
CA SER A 230 2.08 -15.86 10.88
C SER A 230 1.53 -17.23 11.28
N ALA A 231 1.83 -17.72 12.48
CA ALA A 231 1.34 -19.03 12.96
C ALA A 231 -0.13 -18.99 13.40
N LYS A 232 -0.65 -17.80 13.75
CA LYS A 232 -2.03 -17.61 14.21
C LYS A 232 -2.89 -16.81 13.23
N ASP A 233 -2.27 -16.31 12.16
CA ASP A 233 -2.90 -15.44 11.16
C ASP A 233 -3.55 -14.19 11.78
N LYS A 234 -2.89 -13.60 12.79
CA LYS A 234 -3.44 -12.48 13.56
C LYS A 234 -2.43 -11.37 13.77
N TRP A 235 -2.89 -10.13 13.67
CA TRP A 235 -2.18 -8.94 14.10
C TRP A 235 -2.07 -8.88 15.62
N SER A 236 -0.91 -8.47 16.13
CA SER A 236 -0.74 -8.07 17.52
C SER A 236 -1.58 -6.82 17.83
N ALA A 237 -1.81 -6.51 19.10
CA ALA A 237 -2.35 -5.20 19.45
C ALA A 237 -1.42 -4.10 18.90
N ALA A 238 -2.01 -3.08 18.29
CA ALA A 238 -1.27 -1.93 17.82
C ALA A 238 -0.63 -1.19 18.99
N ARG A 239 0.61 -0.76 18.79
CA ARG A 239 1.38 0.05 19.74
C ARG A 239 1.71 1.40 19.10
N ASP A 240 1.60 2.45 19.89
CA ASP A 240 2.19 3.75 19.58
C ASP A 240 3.71 3.58 19.40
N LEU A 241 4.28 4.20 18.37
CA LEU A 241 5.73 4.22 18.17
C LEU A 241 6.45 5.14 19.15
N GLY A 242 5.78 6.19 19.64
CA GLY A 242 6.35 7.19 20.53
C GLY A 242 7.53 7.95 19.91
N GLN A 243 8.22 8.71 20.77
CA GLN A 243 9.45 9.40 20.37
C GLN A 243 10.56 8.40 19.98
N PRO A 244 11.40 8.71 18.98
CA PRO A 244 11.51 9.99 18.29
C PRO A 244 10.67 10.10 17.01
N VAL A 245 9.79 9.14 16.71
CA VAL A 245 8.95 9.18 15.50
C VAL A 245 7.79 10.12 15.69
N ASN A 246 7.02 9.91 16.77
CA ASN A 246 5.89 10.74 17.12
C ASN A 246 6.35 11.94 17.97
N THR A 247 5.88 13.12 17.60
CA THR A 247 6.09 14.40 18.25
C THR A 247 4.89 14.74 19.14
N ASP A 248 4.78 15.99 19.60
CA ASP A 248 3.60 16.45 20.33
C ASP A 248 2.49 16.97 19.39
N GLY A 249 2.75 17.03 18.07
CA GLY A 249 1.84 17.53 17.02
C GLY A 249 1.37 16.42 16.08
N HIS A 250 0.99 16.77 14.85
CA HIS A 250 0.55 15.79 13.85
C HIS A 250 1.71 14.99 13.24
N ASP A 251 1.67 13.66 13.40
CA ASP A 251 2.57 12.70 12.77
C ASP A 251 1.78 11.57 12.09
N ALA A 252 2.03 11.36 10.79
CA ALA A 252 1.24 10.42 9.99
C ALA A 252 2.11 9.49 9.15
N THR A 253 1.63 8.26 8.94
CA THR A 253 2.26 7.32 8.01
C THR A 253 2.09 7.77 6.57
N VAL A 254 3.19 7.69 5.80
CA VAL A 254 3.20 8.07 4.39
C VAL A 254 3.58 6.89 3.50
N GLY A 255 4.67 6.20 3.84
CA GLY A 255 5.18 5.09 3.03
C GLY A 255 6.08 4.16 3.82
N LEU A 256 6.19 2.91 3.39
CA LEU A 256 7.10 1.92 3.97
C LEU A 256 7.87 1.22 2.86
N SER A 257 9.17 1.02 3.05
CA SER A 257 9.97 0.23 2.12
C SER A 257 9.50 -1.23 2.13
N PRO A 258 9.64 -1.98 1.01
CA PRO A 258 9.21 -3.37 0.93
C PRO A 258 9.73 -4.26 2.07
N ASP A 259 10.94 -4.00 2.57
CA ASP A 259 11.58 -4.75 3.65
C ASP A 259 11.18 -4.31 5.06
N GLY A 260 10.37 -3.24 5.19
CA GLY A 260 9.91 -2.71 6.47
C GLY A 260 10.97 -2.00 7.30
N GLN A 261 12.13 -1.65 6.71
CA GLN A 261 13.25 -1.04 7.44
C GLN A 261 13.39 0.48 7.24
N ARG A 262 12.68 1.06 6.27
CA ARG A 262 12.61 2.51 6.06
C ARG A 262 11.16 2.94 5.98
N MET A 263 10.83 3.97 6.72
CA MET A 263 9.48 4.55 6.75
C MET A 263 9.56 6.02 6.37
N MET A 264 8.61 6.46 5.55
CA MET A 264 8.28 7.86 5.40
C MET A 264 7.14 8.24 6.31
N VAL A 265 7.28 9.40 6.93
CA VAL A 265 6.29 10.02 7.79
C VAL A 265 6.08 11.46 7.36
N TYR A 266 4.85 11.94 7.55
CA TYR A 266 4.59 13.37 7.67
C TYR A 266 4.81 13.73 9.14
N ALA A 267 5.47 14.85 9.40
CA ALA A 267 5.61 15.40 10.74
C ALA A 267 5.43 16.91 10.72
N GLU A 268 4.64 17.43 11.67
CA GLU A 268 4.33 18.85 11.85
C GLU A 268 5.53 19.64 12.44
N ASP A 269 6.65 19.67 11.71
CA ASP A 269 7.83 20.46 12.03
C ASP A 269 8.00 21.62 11.03
N ASN A 270 7.65 22.84 11.44
CA ASN A 270 7.69 24.08 10.61
C ASN A 270 6.71 24.10 9.42
N GLY A 271 5.47 23.65 9.62
CA GLY A 271 4.40 23.70 8.60
C GLY A 271 4.07 22.37 7.94
N GLY A 272 4.72 21.28 8.36
CA GLY A 272 4.46 19.92 7.87
C GLY A 272 5.35 19.55 6.69
N ASP A 273 6.17 18.52 6.87
CA ASP A 273 7.16 18.08 5.88
C ASP A 273 7.19 16.55 5.79
N LEU A 274 7.52 16.01 4.60
CA LEU A 274 7.86 14.60 4.49
C LEU A 274 9.24 14.33 5.09
N GLN A 275 9.34 13.30 5.91
CA GLN A 275 10.57 12.87 6.58
C GLN A 275 10.77 11.36 6.43
N GLU A 276 12.01 10.90 6.53
CA GLU A 276 12.38 9.47 6.46
C GLU A 276 13.04 9.00 7.76
N ALA A 277 12.62 7.83 8.26
CA ALA A 277 13.18 7.16 9.43
C ALA A 277 13.70 5.76 9.07
N ASP A 278 14.86 5.41 9.61
CA ASP A 278 15.46 4.08 9.53
C ASP A 278 15.12 3.24 10.77
N LEU A 279 14.80 1.96 10.59
CA LEU A 279 14.73 0.99 11.68
C LEU A 279 16.13 0.41 11.94
N ARG A 280 16.66 0.60 13.16
CA ARG A 280 17.93 0.00 13.60
C ARG A 280 17.69 -0.92 14.77
N GLY A 281 17.83 -2.23 14.54
CA GLY A 281 17.44 -3.23 15.53
C GLY A 281 15.92 -3.23 15.71
N THR A 282 15.44 -2.85 16.89
CA THR A 282 14.01 -2.73 17.19
C THR A 282 13.52 -1.28 17.29
N GLU A 283 14.41 -0.31 17.09
CA GLU A 283 14.13 1.11 17.33
C GLU A 283 14.18 1.91 16.04
N TRP A 284 13.14 2.72 15.82
CA TRP A 284 13.14 3.71 14.75
C TRP A 284 14.04 4.88 15.14
N ARG A 285 14.89 5.30 14.21
CA ARG A 285 15.69 6.52 14.35
C ARG A 285 14.80 7.75 14.19
N LYS A 286 15.28 8.90 14.68
CA LYS A 286 14.61 10.19 14.47
C LYS A 286 14.42 10.43 12.96
N PRO A 287 13.19 10.73 12.50
CA PRO A 287 12.95 11.09 11.10
C PRO A 287 13.80 12.28 10.64
N GLN A 288 14.21 12.26 9.38
CA GLN A 288 14.99 13.32 8.75
C GLN A 288 14.22 13.90 7.56
N LYS A 289 14.14 15.23 7.47
CA LYS A 289 13.47 15.94 6.39
C LYS A 289 14.02 15.52 5.02
N LEU A 290 13.10 15.31 4.08
CA LEU A 290 13.46 15.15 2.68
C LEU A 290 13.93 16.50 2.11
N GLY A 291 14.95 16.48 1.25
CA GLY A 291 15.56 17.70 0.73
C GLY A 291 14.55 18.60 -0.01
N SER A 292 14.91 19.88 -0.21
CA SER A 292 14.02 20.93 -0.75
C SER A 292 13.47 20.73 -2.17
N ARG A 293 13.78 19.59 -2.81
CA ARG A 293 13.15 19.17 -4.09
C ARG A 293 11.86 18.39 -3.87
N ILE A 294 11.64 17.90 -2.64
CA ILE A 294 10.45 17.19 -2.20
C ILE A 294 9.68 18.10 -1.26
N ASN A 295 10.29 18.49 -0.14
CA ASN A 295 9.69 19.39 0.84
C ASN A 295 9.71 20.82 0.30
N THR A 296 8.60 21.23 -0.28
CA THR A 296 8.46 22.56 -0.87
C THR A 296 7.59 23.46 0.02
N LYS A 297 7.15 24.62 -0.48
CA LYS A 297 6.16 25.46 0.23
C LYS A 297 4.72 24.93 0.11
N TYR A 298 4.55 23.88 -0.69
CA TYR A 298 3.30 23.23 -1.02
C TYR A 298 3.09 22.03 -0.10
N HIS A 299 1.87 21.49 -0.07
CA HIS A 299 1.56 20.34 0.76
C HIS A 299 1.85 19.04 0.01
N GLU A 300 2.78 18.25 0.54
CA GLU A 300 3.08 16.90 0.09
C GLU A 300 2.37 15.86 0.99
N SER A 301 1.34 15.18 0.49
CA SER A 301 0.39 14.41 1.31
C SER A 301 0.63 12.90 1.39
N SER A 302 1.18 12.30 0.33
CA SER A 302 1.46 10.86 0.29
C SER A 302 2.62 10.52 -0.64
N ALA A 303 3.27 9.37 -0.43
CA ALA A 303 4.39 8.94 -1.25
C ALA A 303 4.68 7.44 -1.18
N ALA A 304 5.34 6.93 -2.21
CA ALA A 304 5.76 5.54 -2.33
C ALA A 304 7.19 5.42 -2.85
N TYR A 305 7.97 4.53 -2.23
CA TYR A 305 9.28 4.13 -2.70
C TYR A 305 9.19 3.30 -3.98
N THR A 306 10.18 3.46 -4.87
CA THR A 306 10.48 2.40 -5.83
C THR A 306 11.07 1.18 -5.10
N PRO A 307 10.88 -0.06 -5.60
CA PRO A 307 11.42 -1.25 -4.93
C PRO A 307 12.95 -1.23 -4.76
N ASP A 308 13.66 -0.54 -5.65
CA ASP A 308 15.11 -0.33 -5.55
C ASP A 308 15.50 0.84 -4.62
N GLY A 309 14.52 1.60 -4.12
CA GLY A 309 14.70 2.73 -3.22
C GLY A 309 15.42 3.94 -3.83
N ARG A 310 15.56 4.03 -5.16
CA ARG A 310 16.28 5.12 -5.84
C ARG A 310 15.39 6.29 -6.23
N SER A 311 14.11 6.03 -6.45
CA SER A 311 13.12 7.04 -6.81
C SER A 311 11.95 7.01 -5.85
N LEU A 312 11.15 8.07 -5.91
CA LEU A 312 9.97 8.25 -5.09
C LEU A 312 8.84 8.82 -5.96
N TYR A 313 7.65 8.28 -5.76
CA TYR A 313 6.40 8.86 -6.26
C TYR A 313 5.73 9.59 -5.11
N PHE A 314 5.23 10.80 -5.31
CA PHE A 314 4.55 11.56 -4.27
C PHE A 314 3.45 12.44 -4.80
N VAL A 315 2.47 12.72 -3.96
CA VAL A 315 1.37 13.65 -4.21
C VAL A 315 1.75 15.04 -3.69
N SER A 316 1.48 16.08 -4.47
CA SER A 316 1.73 17.47 -4.09
C SER A 316 0.67 18.40 -4.70
N ASP A 317 0.31 19.46 -3.98
CA ASP A 317 -0.57 20.54 -4.48
C ASP A 317 0.19 21.69 -5.17
N LYS A 318 1.44 21.43 -5.59
CA LYS A 318 2.29 22.44 -6.22
C LYS A 318 1.68 23.03 -7.50
N GLU A 319 1.91 24.32 -7.70
CA GLU A 319 1.50 25.06 -8.90
C GLU A 319 2.00 24.39 -10.20
N GLY A 320 1.17 24.45 -11.24
CA GLY A 320 1.46 23.87 -12.55
C GLY A 320 1.07 22.39 -12.69
N GLY A 321 0.41 21.81 -11.69
CA GLY A 321 -0.34 20.55 -11.80
C GLY A 321 -1.60 20.66 -12.67
N LEU A 322 -2.23 19.53 -12.94
CA LEU A 322 -3.48 19.38 -13.68
C LEU A 322 -4.71 19.59 -12.78
N GLY A 323 -4.64 19.14 -11.53
CA GLY A 323 -5.73 19.20 -10.57
C GLY A 323 -5.36 19.93 -9.27
N SER A 324 -6.13 19.67 -8.22
CA SER A 324 -5.87 20.22 -6.89
C SER A 324 -4.68 19.56 -6.19
N ARG A 325 -4.39 18.31 -6.54
CA ARG A 325 -3.25 17.51 -6.09
C ARG A 325 -2.87 16.53 -7.19
N ASP A 326 -1.59 16.44 -7.49
CA ASP A 326 -1.07 15.63 -8.59
C ASP A 326 0.02 14.67 -8.10
N ILE A 327 0.18 13.53 -8.78
CA ILE A 327 1.29 12.60 -8.56
C ILE A 327 2.51 13.03 -9.38
N TYR A 328 3.66 13.06 -8.70
CA TYR A 328 4.98 13.37 -9.24
C TYR A 328 5.96 12.22 -9.01
N LYS A 329 7.02 12.14 -9.83
CA LYS A 329 8.17 11.25 -9.66
C LYS A 329 9.46 12.05 -9.47
N ILE A 330 10.32 11.61 -8.56
CA ILE A 330 11.67 12.18 -8.37
C ILE A 330 12.73 11.09 -8.14
N GLU A 331 13.95 11.32 -8.64
CA GLU A 331 15.14 10.53 -8.32
C GLU A 331 15.85 11.12 -7.09
N LEU A 332 16.07 10.31 -6.05
CA LEU A 332 16.55 10.79 -4.74
C LEU A 332 18.01 11.27 -4.80
N GLU A 333 18.89 10.54 -5.50
CA GLU A 333 20.30 10.93 -5.69
C GLU A 333 20.54 11.83 -6.92
N GLY A 334 19.49 12.09 -7.71
CA GLY A 334 19.56 12.89 -8.92
C GLY A 334 19.66 14.40 -8.67
N ARG A 335 19.93 15.16 -9.75
CA ARG A 335 19.85 16.63 -9.77
C ARG A 335 18.58 17.17 -10.42
N THR A 336 17.71 16.28 -10.91
CA THR A 336 16.49 16.64 -11.64
C THR A 336 15.37 17.04 -10.68
N GLN A 337 14.50 17.93 -11.16
CA GLN A 337 13.28 18.30 -10.44
C GLN A 337 12.22 17.20 -10.53
N ALA A 338 11.25 17.21 -9.60
CA ALA A 338 10.13 16.28 -9.61
C ALA A 338 9.25 16.46 -10.87
N GLN A 339 9.01 15.37 -11.58
CA GLN A 339 8.29 15.32 -12.84
C GLN A 339 6.83 14.94 -12.62
N ASN A 340 5.90 15.70 -13.19
CA ASN A 340 4.47 15.36 -13.16
C ASN A 340 4.22 14.10 -14.00
N LEU A 341 3.36 13.18 -13.53
CA LEU A 341 3.05 11.95 -14.27
C LEU A 341 2.16 12.15 -15.51
N GLY A 342 1.66 13.36 -15.72
CA GLY A 342 0.87 13.74 -16.89
C GLY A 342 -0.56 13.20 -16.85
N SER A 343 -1.33 13.56 -17.88
CA SER A 343 -2.79 13.38 -17.92
C SER A 343 -3.29 11.94 -18.07
N VAL A 344 -2.37 10.96 -18.13
CA VAL A 344 -2.75 9.54 -18.06
C VAL A 344 -3.06 9.17 -16.60
N ILE A 345 -2.28 9.68 -15.66
CA ILE A 345 -2.42 9.39 -14.23
C ILE A 345 -3.18 10.52 -13.53
N ASN A 346 -2.71 11.75 -13.71
CA ASN A 346 -3.25 12.93 -13.04
C ASN A 346 -4.48 13.48 -13.78
N THR A 347 -5.43 14.02 -13.04
CA THR A 347 -6.70 14.51 -13.58
C THR A 347 -6.92 15.98 -13.26
N PRO A 348 -7.97 16.63 -13.78
CA PRO A 348 -8.37 17.97 -13.32
C PRO A 348 -8.90 18.03 -11.88
N TYR A 349 -8.94 16.90 -11.17
CA TYR A 349 -9.40 16.77 -9.78
C TYR A 349 -8.25 16.32 -8.87
N GLY A 350 -8.51 15.92 -7.63
CA GLY A 350 -7.45 15.47 -6.73
C GLY A 350 -7.01 14.02 -6.99
N GLU A 351 -5.69 13.79 -6.93
CA GLU A 351 -5.08 12.48 -6.69
C GLU A 351 -4.53 12.39 -5.26
N GLU A 352 -4.59 11.20 -4.66
CA GLU A 352 -4.13 10.95 -3.29
C GLU A 352 -3.69 9.49 -3.08
N GLY A 353 -2.91 9.22 -2.03
CA GLY A 353 -2.60 7.87 -1.57
C GLY A 353 -1.93 6.98 -2.62
N VAL A 354 -0.78 7.42 -3.11
CA VAL A 354 0.02 6.66 -4.09
C VAL A 354 0.76 5.49 -3.42
N PHE A 355 0.70 4.32 -4.05
CA PHE A 355 1.42 3.11 -3.66
C PHE A 355 2.02 2.44 -4.90
N LEU A 356 3.24 1.93 -4.78
CA LEU A 356 3.90 1.16 -5.83
C LEU A 356 4.13 -0.26 -5.35
N HIS A 357 3.57 -1.22 -6.08
CA HIS A 357 3.71 -2.63 -5.78
C HIS A 357 5.18 -3.07 -5.88
N PRO A 358 5.64 -4.05 -5.08
CA PRO A 358 7.03 -4.50 -5.09
C PRO A 358 7.55 -5.10 -6.42
N ASP A 359 6.68 -5.32 -7.42
CA ASP A 359 7.10 -5.67 -8.78
C ASP A 359 7.73 -4.49 -9.55
N GLY A 360 7.61 -3.26 -9.04
CA GLY A 360 8.12 -2.04 -9.63
C GLY A 360 7.39 -1.59 -10.90
N LYS A 361 6.26 -2.20 -11.23
CA LYS A 361 5.49 -1.95 -12.45
C LYS A 361 4.03 -1.58 -12.18
N THR A 362 3.47 -1.99 -11.05
CA THR A 362 2.05 -1.76 -10.75
C THR A 362 1.91 -0.64 -9.72
N MET A 363 1.27 0.44 -10.11
CA MET A 363 0.92 1.55 -9.22
C MET A 363 -0.54 1.48 -8.85
N TYR A 364 -0.83 1.78 -7.60
CA TYR A 364 -2.16 2.04 -7.08
C TYR A 364 -2.22 3.47 -6.57
N PHE A 365 -3.34 4.14 -6.76
CA PHE A 365 -3.54 5.51 -6.27
C PHE A 365 -5.03 5.79 -6.18
N SER A 366 -5.39 6.78 -5.39
CA SER A 366 -6.77 7.23 -5.22
C SER A 366 -6.99 8.48 -6.07
N SER A 367 -8.14 8.61 -6.73
CA SER A 367 -8.45 9.79 -7.56
C SER A 367 -9.94 10.12 -7.50
N GLU A 368 -10.25 11.42 -7.49
CA GLU A 368 -11.61 11.92 -7.67
C GLU A 368 -12.02 11.98 -9.15
N GLY A 369 -11.10 11.69 -10.06
CA GLY A 369 -11.28 11.78 -11.51
C GLY A 369 -11.59 10.44 -12.17
N HIS A 370 -11.06 10.28 -13.40
CA HIS A 370 -11.25 9.08 -14.24
C HIS A 370 -12.73 8.67 -14.32
N ASN A 371 -13.05 7.41 -14.01
CA ASN A 371 -14.41 6.90 -13.87
C ASN A 371 -14.79 6.66 -12.39
N SER A 372 -14.38 7.54 -11.48
CA SER A 372 -14.77 7.48 -10.06
C SER A 372 -16.30 7.40 -9.92
N MET A 373 -16.77 6.65 -8.92
CA MET A 373 -18.17 6.54 -8.54
C MET A 373 -18.60 7.54 -7.46
N GLY A 374 -17.68 8.37 -6.96
CA GLY A 374 -17.94 9.22 -5.81
C GLY A 374 -16.78 10.15 -5.48
N GLY A 375 -16.34 10.12 -4.22
CA GLY A 375 -15.14 10.83 -3.75
C GLY A 375 -13.86 10.26 -4.36
N TYR A 376 -12.88 10.00 -3.52
CA TYR A 376 -11.68 9.28 -3.95
C TYR A 376 -11.97 7.80 -4.16
N ASP A 377 -11.78 7.33 -5.39
CA ASP A 377 -11.80 5.91 -5.74
C ASP A 377 -10.37 5.39 -5.92
N ILE A 378 -10.11 4.13 -5.58
CA ILE A 378 -8.83 3.45 -5.81
C ILE A 378 -8.74 2.98 -7.26
N PHE A 379 -7.64 3.35 -7.92
CA PHE A 379 -7.26 2.97 -9.27
C PHE A 379 -5.94 2.20 -9.30
N LYS A 380 -5.76 1.43 -10.37
CA LYS A 380 -4.53 0.71 -10.70
C LYS A 380 -4.04 1.11 -12.09
N SER A 381 -2.74 1.34 -12.24
CA SER A 381 -2.08 1.49 -13.54
C SER A 381 -0.81 0.64 -13.62
N VAL A 382 -0.47 0.14 -14.81
CA VAL A 382 0.70 -0.71 -15.04
C VAL A 382 1.69 -0.01 -15.97
N PHE A 383 2.96 0.02 -15.58
CA PHE A 383 4.05 0.59 -16.36
C PHE A 383 4.60 -0.45 -17.34
N GLU A 384 4.34 -0.25 -18.63
CA GLU A 384 4.81 -1.12 -19.71
C GLU A 384 5.29 -0.29 -20.89
N ASN A 385 6.39 -0.74 -21.53
CA ASN A 385 6.96 -0.06 -22.70
C ASN A 385 7.24 1.43 -22.50
N GLY A 386 7.69 1.81 -21.29
CA GLY A 386 8.07 3.18 -20.94
C GLY A 386 6.89 4.12 -20.63
N LYS A 387 5.67 3.60 -20.49
CA LYS A 387 4.46 4.38 -20.22
C LYS A 387 3.53 3.68 -19.23
N TRP A 388 2.78 4.47 -18.48
CA TRP A 388 1.67 3.99 -17.67
C TRP A 388 0.46 3.66 -18.54
N SER A 389 -0.26 2.60 -18.20
CA SER A 389 -1.56 2.28 -18.81
C SER A 389 -2.64 3.25 -18.34
N THR A 390 -3.76 3.31 -19.06
CA THR A 390 -4.97 3.96 -18.54
C THR A 390 -5.32 3.35 -17.18
N PRO A 391 -5.61 4.17 -16.15
CA PRO A 391 -6.00 3.66 -14.84
C PRO A 391 -7.29 2.85 -14.87
N GLU A 392 -7.29 1.70 -14.19
CA GLU A 392 -8.43 0.83 -13.99
C GLU A 392 -8.99 1.04 -12.57
N ASN A 393 -10.27 1.39 -12.46
CA ASN A 393 -10.97 1.49 -11.18
C ASN A 393 -11.10 0.10 -10.54
N LEU A 394 -10.72 -0.07 -9.26
CA LEU A 394 -10.79 -1.37 -8.58
C LEU A 394 -12.23 -1.87 -8.33
N GLY A 395 -13.23 -1.01 -8.56
CA GLY A 395 -14.63 -1.35 -8.64
C GLY A 395 -15.31 -1.58 -7.30
N TRP A 396 -16.60 -1.85 -7.38
CA TRP A 396 -17.42 -2.19 -6.22
C TRP A 396 -17.16 -3.63 -5.78
N PRO A 397 -17.11 -3.99 -4.48
CA PRO A 397 -17.34 -3.13 -3.32
C PRO A 397 -16.05 -2.56 -2.72
N ILE A 398 -14.91 -2.57 -3.43
CA ILE A 398 -13.66 -1.99 -2.93
C ILE A 398 -13.84 -0.48 -2.78
N ASN A 399 -14.22 0.15 -3.89
CA ASN A 399 -14.64 1.54 -3.93
C ASN A 399 -16.13 1.67 -3.60
N THR A 400 -16.46 2.79 -2.97
CA THR A 400 -17.76 3.18 -2.46
C THR A 400 -18.13 4.56 -3.01
N PRO A 401 -19.36 5.05 -2.79
CA PRO A 401 -19.71 6.44 -3.11
C PRO A 401 -18.90 7.50 -2.35
N ASP A 402 -18.18 7.11 -1.28
CA ASP A 402 -17.41 7.99 -0.42
C ASP A 402 -15.90 7.80 -0.64
N ASP A 403 -15.06 8.40 0.20
CA ASP A 403 -13.61 8.36 0.04
C ASP A 403 -13.00 7.01 0.46
N ASP A 404 -12.40 6.31 -0.52
CA ASP A 404 -11.58 5.12 -0.34
C ASP A 404 -10.13 5.44 -0.75
N VAL A 405 -9.24 5.48 0.24
CA VAL A 405 -7.88 6.05 0.07
C VAL A 405 -6.79 5.22 0.74
N PHE A 406 -5.53 5.52 0.39
CA PHE A 406 -4.32 4.92 0.98
C PHE A 406 -4.27 3.40 0.83
N PHE A 407 -4.57 2.92 -0.38
CA PHE A 407 -4.52 1.49 -0.68
C PHE A 407 -3.08 0.97 -0.78
N VAL A 408 -2.81 -0.13 -0.09
CA VAL A 408 -1.57 -0.91 -0.16
C VAL A 408 -1.89 -2.39 -0.33
N ILE A 409 -0.98 -3.18 -0.91
CA ILE A 409 -1.22 -4.61 -1.16
C ILE A 409 0.07 -5.42 -1.00
N SER A 410 -0.03 -6.66 -0.48
CA SER A 410 1.09 -7.61 -0.39
C SER A 410 1.77 -7.80 -1.73
N ALA A 411 3.04 -8.21 -1.69
CA ALA A 411 3.74 -8.70 -2.88
C ALA A 411 3.06 -9.92 -3.53
N SER A 412 2.30 -10.71 -2.76
CA SER A 412 1.51 -11.82 -3.30
C SER A 412 0.25 -11.36 -4.04
N GLY A 413 -0.15 -10.09 -3.88
CA GLY A 413 -1.39 -9.54 -4.41
C GLY A 413 -2.66 -10.15 -3.79
N ARG A 414 -2.55 -10.82 -2.64
CA ARG A 414 -3.67 -11.58 -2.05
C ARG A 414 -4.45 -10.76 -1.06
N HIS A 415 -3.76 -9.96 -0.25
CA HIS A 415 -4.40 -9.08 0.71
C HIS A 415 -4.02 -7.62 0.43
N GLY A 416 -5.04 -6.76 0.41
CA GLY A 416 -4.89 -5.32 0.37
C GLY A 416 -5.40 -4.68 1.65
N TYR A 417 -4.90 -3.48 1.97
CA TYR A 417 -5.35 -2.68 3.10
C TYR A 417 -5.58 -1.25 2.61
N TYR A 418 -6.60 -0.59 3.13
CA TYR A 418 -6.94 0.77 2.75
C TYR A 418 -7.82 1.41 3.82
N SER A 419 -7.99 2.73 3.72
CA SER A 419 -8.82 3.49 4.65
C SER A 419 -10.18 3.76 4.00
N SER A 420 -11.25 3.49 4.73
CA SER A 420 -12.63 3.65 4.26
C SER A 420 -13.55 3.98 5.43
N VAL A 421 -14.71 4.56 5.12
CA VAL A 421 -15.80 4.81 6.08
C VAL A 421 -16.96 3.90 5.73
N ARG A 422 -17.31 2.98 6.64
CA ARG A 422 -18.37 2.00 6.42
C ARG A 422 -19.22 1.80 7.66
N GLU A 423 -20.43 1.30 7.46
CA GLU A 423 -21.42 1.08 8.52
C GLU A 423 -20.93 0.11 9.60
N ASP A 424 -20.06 -0.84 9.26
CA ASP A 424 -19.45 -1.82 10.16
C ASP A 424 -18.13 -1.36 10.79
N GLY A 425 -17.78 -0.07 10.65
CA GLY A 425 -16.60 0.53 11.27
C GLY A 425 -16.68 0.62 12.79
N LEU A 426 -15.52 0.62 13.44
CA LEU A 426 -15.35 0.87 14.88
C LEU A 426 -15.26 2.36 15.18
N GLY A 427 -14.58 3.14 14.33
CA GLY A 427 -14.37 4.58 14.46
C GLY A 427 -14.96 5.38 13.30
N SER A 428 -14.62 6.67 13.23
CA SER A 428 -15.08 7.57 12.16
C SER A 428 -14.37 7.35 10.81
N LYS A 429 -13.26 6.61 10.82
CA LYS A 429 -12.52 6.13 9.64
C LYS A 429 -11.69 4.94 10.08
N ASP A 430 -11.76 3.86 9.32
CA ASP A 430 -11.16 2.58 9.70
C ASP A 430 -10.30 2.01 8.58
N ILE A 431 -9.39 1.11 8.95
CA ILE A 431 -8.62 0.29 8.03
C ILE A 431 -9.40 -0.99 7.71
N TYR A 432 -9.54 -1.29 6.42
CA TYR A 432 -10.18 -2.51 5.94
C TYR A 432 -9.18 -3.42 5.24
N LEU A 433 -9.32 -4.73 5.46
CA LEU A 433 -8.60 -5.80 4.78
C LEU A 433 -9.42 -6.27 3.58
N ILE A 434 -8.81 -6.24 2.39
CA ILE A 434 -9.35 -6.81 1.16
C ILE A 434 -8.68 -8.15 0.91
N THR A 435 -9.46 -9.23 0.79
CA THR A 435 -8.96 -10.54 0.35
C THR A 435 -9.35 -10.77 -1.11
N PHE A 436 -8.38 -10.77 -2.03
CA PHE A 436 -8.59 -11.02 -3.45
C PHE A 436 -8.74 -12.53 -3.72
N LEU A 437 -9.85 -12.93 -4.33
CA LEU A 437 -10.20 -14.35 -4.52
C LEU A 437 -9.62 -14.97 -5.80
N GLY A 438 -9.03 -14.16 -6.68
CA GLY A 438 -8.56 -14.63 -7.98
C GLY A 438 -9.70 -14.97 -8.96
N PRO A 439 -9.35 -15.50 -10.14
CA PRO A 439 -10.35 -15.90 -11.13
C PRO A 439 -11.23 -17.02 -10.57
N GLU A 440 -12.48 -17.06 -11.05
CA GLU A 440 -13.39 -18.15 -10.74
C GLU A 440 -12.76 -19.48 -11.14
N LYS A 441 -12.66 -20.40 -10.17
CA LYS A 441 -12.33 -21.78 -10.50
C LYS A 441 -13.58 -22.39 -11.12
N PRO A 442 -13.53 -22.90 -12.37
CA PRO A 442 -14.66 -23.60 -12.94
C PRO A 442 -15.05 -24.75 -11.99
N PRO A 443 -16.34 -24.95 -11.72
CA PRO A 443 -16.78 -26.00 -10.82
C PRO A 443 -16.27 -27.35 -11.34
N VAL A 444 -15.50 -28.06 -10.52
CA VAL A 444 -15.11 -29.44 -10.79
C VAL A 444 -16.30 -30.30 -10.38
N LEU A 445 -17.20 -30.57 -11.32
CA LEU A 445 -18.31 -31.50 -11.10
C LEU A 445 -17.75 -32.88 -10.75
N SER A 446 -18.24 -33.49 -9.68
CA SER A 446 -17.95 -34.91 -9.41
C SER A 446 -18.51 -35.78 -10.53
N GLN A 447 -18.06 -37.04 -10.67
CA GLN A 447 -18.62 -37.95 -11.68
C GLN A 447 -20.14 -38.17 -11.50
N GLU A 448 -20.63 -38.13 -10.27
CA GLU A 448 -22.07 -38.21 -9.97
C GLU A 448 -22.81 -36.94 -10.41
N ASP A 449 -22.22 -35.76 -10.20
CA ASP A 449 -22.79 -34.48 -10.66
C ASP A 449 -22.81 -34.38 -12.19
N GLN A 450 -21.81 -34.96 -12.89
CA GLN A 450 -21.81 -35.05 -14.36
C GLN A 450 -22.94 -35.95 -14.88
N LEU A 451 -23.23 -37.06 -14.20
CA LEU A 451 -24.32 -37.96 -14.55
C LEU A 451 -25.70 -37.33 -14.30
N LEU A 452 -25.86 -36.58 -13.21
CA LEU A 452 -27.09 -35.85 -12.89
C LEU A 452 -27.31 -34.65 -13.82
N ALA A 453 -26.27 -33.85 -14.11
CA ALA A 453 -26.32 -32.74 -15.07
C ALA A 453 -26.56 -33.19 -16.52
N SER A 454 -26.24 -34.46 -16.86
CA SER A 454 -26.56 -35.03 -18.18
C SER A 454 -28.06 -35.37 -18.36
N ARG A 455 -28.83 -35.44 -17.27
CA ARG A 455 -30.25 -35.84 -17.26
C ARG A 455 -31.22 -34.68 -17.09
N ALA A 456 -30.81 -33.60 -16.45
CA ALA A 456 -31.55 -32.34 -16.42
C ALA A 456 -30.98 -31.42 -17.50
N GLN A 457 -31.81 -30.79 -18.34
CA GLN A 457 -31.30 -29.74 -19.23
C GLN A 457 -30.57 -28.69 -18.38
N PRO A 458 -29.26 -28.47 -18.58
CA PRO A 458 -28.55 -27.50 -17.77
C PRO A 458 -29.14 -26.14 -18.09
N VAL A 459 -29.63 -25.45 -17.05
CA VAL A 459 -29.89 -24.01 -17.14
C VAL A 459 -28.59 -23.39 -17.63
N LYS A 460 -28.64 -22.78 -18.80
CA LYS A 460 -27.50 -22.16 -19.44
C LYS A 460 -27.28 -20.82 -18.76
N GLU A 461 -26.65 -20.83 -17.59
CA GLU A 461 -26.24 -19.62 -16.91
C GLU A 461 -24.75 -19.71 -16.62
N THR A 462 -23.99 -18.92 -17.36
CA THR A 462 -22.86 -18.12 -16.86
C THR A 462 -22.29 -17.35 -18.05
N SER A 463 -22.66 -16.08 -18.14
CA SER A 463 -21.77 -15.09 -18.75
C SER A 463 -20.61 -14.95 -17.79
N LEU A 464 -19.57 -15.76 -17.94
CA LEU A 464 -18.28 -15.46 -17.32
C LEU A 464 -17.84 -14.12 -17.91
N ALA A 465 -17.86 -13.06 -17.10
CA ALA A 465 -17.09 -11.87 -17.41
C ALA A 465 -15.66 -12.33 -17.74
N PRO A 466 -14.99 -11.76 -18.76
CA PRO A 466 -13.60 -12.07 -18.97
C PRO A 466 -12.89 -11.83 -17.64
N PRO A 467 -12.16 -12.82 -17.09
CA PRO A 467 -11.42 -12.61 -15.86
C PRO A 467 -10.53 -11.40 -16.10
N VAL A 468 -10.69 -10.34 -15.30
CA VAL A 468 -9.63 -9.35 -15.17
C VAL A 468 -8.42 -10.19 -14.78
N PRO A 469 -7.38 -10.28 -15.62
CA PRO A 469 -6.18 -10.97 -15.23
C PRO A 469 -5.70 -10.19 -14.01
N ILE A 470 -5.87 -10.77 -12.81
CA ILE A 470 -4.95 -10.44 -11.75
C ILE A 470 -3.64 -10.92 -12.37
N ALA A 471 -2.85 -9.98 -12.90
CA ALA A 471 -1.47 -10.24 -13.23
C ALA A 471 -0.90 -10.84 -11.95
N THR A 472 -0.78 -12.17 -11.91
CA THR A 472 -0.25 -12.87 -10.74
C THR A 472 1.12 -12.26 -10.56
N ALA A 473 1.29 -11.51 -9.48
CA ALA A 473 2.49 -10.71 -9.24
C ALA A 473 3.71 -11.55 -9.60
N GLN A 474 4.44 -11.16 -10.65
CA GLN A 474 5.61 -11.90 -11.14
C GLN A 474 6.85 -11.46 -10.37
N VAL A 475 6.75 -11.55 -9.05
CA VAL A 475 7.77 -11.12 -8.11
C VAL A 475 8.08 -12.27 -7.17
N THR A 476 9.36 -12.44 -6.87
CA THR A 476 9.82 -13.37 -5.84
C THR A 476 10.28 -12.56 -4.64
N ILE A 477 9.77 -12.89 -3.46
CA ILE A 477 10.27 -12.33 -2.20
C ILE A 477 11.37 -13.24 -1.69
N MET A 478 12.60 -12.74 -1.70
CA MET A 478 13.70 -13.40 -1.03
C MET A 478 13.84 -12.82 0.38
N LYS A 479 13.81 -13.68 1.39
CA LYS A 479 13.95 -13.27 2.79
C LYS A 479 14.79 -14.27 3.57
N GLY A 480 15.26 -13.87 4.74
CA GLY A 480 15.99 -14.78 5.62
C GLY A 480 16.70 -14.02 6.72
N THR A 481 17.67 -14.68 7.36
CA THR A 481 18.49 -14.11 8.42
C THR A 481 19.98 -14.20 8.11
N VAL A 482 20.76 -13.21 8.54
CA VAL A 482 22.22 -13.25 8.55
C VAL A 482 22.70 -13.49 9.98
N THR A 483 23.51 -14.53 10.19
CA THR A 483 24.04 -14.91 11.51
C THR A 483 25.52 -15.23 11.46
N ASP A 484 26.19 -15.19 12.61
CA ASP A 484 27.53 -15.75 12.78
C ASP A 484 27.45 -17.29 12.78
N GLU A 485 28.29 -17.96 11.98
CA GLU A 485 28.23 -19.41 11.77
C GLU A 485 28.38 -20.22 13.07
N VAL A 486 29.16 -19.72 14.04
CA VAL A 486 29.51 -20.46 15.26
C VAL A 486 28.56 -20.13 16.40
N THR A 487 28.44 -18.85 16.73
CA THR A 487 27.64 -18.34 17.85
C THR A 487 26.14 -18.33 17.55
N LYS A 488 25.77 -18.39 16.26
CA LYS A 488 24.39 -18.25 15.76
C LYS A 488 23.74 -16.91 16.11
N GLN A 489 24.52 -15.94 16.59
CA GLN A 489 24.02 -14.61 16.88
C GLN A 489 23.72 -13.88 15.58
N PRO A 490 22.63 -13.09 15.51
CA PRO A 490 22.33 -12.28 14.35
C PRO A 490 23.42 -11.25 14.04
N LEU A 491 23.58 -10.92 12.76
CA LEU A 491 24.54 -9.93 12.28
C LEU A 491 23.83 -8.86 11.46
N GLU A 492 24.18 -7.59 11.71
CA GLU A 492 24.05 -6.56 10.68
C GLU A 492 25.04 -6.92 9.56
N ALA A 493 24.59 -6.92 8.32
CA ALA A 493 25.43 -7.20 7.16
C ALA A 493 24.89 -6.48 5.94
N THR A 494 25.78 -6.01 5.07
CA THR A 494 25.40 -5.48 3.76
C THR A 494 25.08 -6.63 2.81
N ILE A 495 23.97 -6.53 2.09
CA ILE A 495 23.51 -7.50 1.11
C ILE A 495 23.39 -6.80 -0.24
N ASP A 496 24.19 -7.23 -1.21
CA ASP A 496 24.13 -6.78 -2.59
C ASP A 496 23.42 -7.83 -3.44
N VAL A 497 22.47 -7.37 -4.26
CA VAL A 497 21.82 -8.18 -5.30
C VAL A 497 22.27 -7.71 -6.67
N VAL A 498 22.78 -8.64 -7.46
CA VAL A 498 23.43 -8.41 -8.75
C VAL A 498 22.64 -9.12 -9.84
N ASP A 499 22.32 -8.42 -10.93
CA ASP A 499 21.96 -9.07 -12.18
C ASP A 499 23.26 -9.60 -12.82
N ASN A 500 23.49 -10.91 -12.74
CA ASN A 500 24.73 -11.52 -13.22
C ASN A 500 24.86 -11.43 -14.75
N THR A 501 23.75 -11.32 -15.48
CA THR A 501 23.77 -11.21 -16.94
C THR A 501 24.23 -9.83 -17.38
N ARG A 502 23.80 -8.79 -16.66
CA ARG A 502 24.19 -7.39 -16.91
C ARG A 502 25.45 -6.98 -16.14
N ASN A 503 25.91 -7.81 -15.22
CA ASN A 503 26.98 -7.52 -14.26
C ASN A 503 26.72 -6.22 -13.46
N GLN A 504 25.46 -5.97 -13.10
CA GLN A 504 25.01 -4.72 -12.46
C GLN A 504 24.39 -4.99 -11.09
N THR A 505 24.82 -4.24 -10.06
CA THR A 505 24.13 -4.24 -8.76
C THR A 505 22.78 -3.54 -8.90
N ILE A 506 21.70 -4.28 -8.70
CA ILE A 506 20.33 -3.78 -8.82
C ILE A 506 19.74 -3.33 -7.49
N ALA A 507 20.24 -3.85 -6.36
CA ALA A 507 19.85 -3.44 -5.01
C ALA A 507 21.01 -3.65 -4.04
N SER A 508 21.10 -2.79 -3.02
CA SER A 508 22.01 -2.94 -1.88
C SER A 508 21.26 -2.50 -0.63
N PHE A 509 21.24 -3.33 0.41
CA PHE A 509 20.53 -3.07 1.66
C PHE A 509 21.23 -3.75 2.84
N ARG A 510 20.75 -3.53 4.05
CA ARG A 510 21.32 -4.12 5.26
C ARG A 510 20.35 -5.10 5.91
N ALA A 511 20.89 -6.21 6.39
CA ALA A 511 20.20 -7.06 7.36
C ALA A 511 20.02 -6.31 8.68
N ASN A 512 18.88 -6.50 9.33
CA ASN A 512 18.57 -5.85 10.60
C ASN A 512 19.57 -6.26 11.70
N ALA A 513 20.14 -5.29 12.41
CA ALA A 513 21.22 -5.55 13.37
C ALA A 513 20.85 -6.48 14.55
N GLN A 514 19.59 -6.48 14.98
CA GLN A 514 19.16 -7.26 16.16
C GLN A 514 18.63 -8.64 15.79
N SER A 515 17.99 -8.78 14.63
CA SER A 515 17.33 -10.01 14.20
C SER A 515 18.04 -10.72 13.06
N GLY A 516 18.98 -10.05 12.39
CA GLY A 516 19.64 -10.52 11.17
C GLY A 516 18.71 -10.57 9.97
N ARG A 517 17.42 -10.20 10.14
CA ARG A 517 16.40 -10.36 9.11
C ARG A 517 16.65 -9.44 7.94
N TYR A 518 16.38 -9.94 6.75
CA TYR A 518 16.36 -9.16 5.53
C TYR A 518 15.23 -9.62 4.60
N LEU A 519 14.83 -8.75 3.69
CA LEU A 519 13.85 -9.02 2.65
C LEU A 519 14.18 -8.22 1.40
N VAL A 520 14.02 -8.82 0.22
CA VAL A 520 14.11 -8.12 -1.06
C VAL A 520 13.13 -8.70 -2.07
N SER A 521 12.57 -7.80 -2.89
CA SER A 521 11.66 -8.13 -3.98
C SER A 521 12.44 -8.25 -5.28
N LEU A 522 12.30 -9.39 -5.95
CA LEU A 522 13.09 -9.73 -7.13
C LEU A 522 12.19 -10.01 -8.33
N PRO A 523 12.32 -9.23 -9.42
CA PRO A 523 11.64 -9.53 -10.68
C PRO A 523 11.99 -10.92 -11.21
N SER A 524 10.99 -11.63 -11.74
CA SER A 524 11.17 -12.91 -12.45
C SER A 524 11.96 -12.75 -13.76
N GLY A 525 12.61 -13.81 -14.22
CA GLY A 525 13.32 -13.87 -15.50
C GLY A 525 14.78 -13.42 -15.48
N ILE A 526 15.40 -13.32 -14.30
CA ILE A 526 16.78 -12.83 -14.12
C ILE A 526 17.61 -13.87 -13.34
N ASN A 527 18.89 -14.01 -13.71
CA ASN A 527 19.89 -14.73 -12.93
C ASN A 527 20.51 -13.77 -11.92
N TYR A 528 20.26 -14.01 -10.64
CA TYR A 528 20.72 -13.15 -9.56
C TYR A 528 21.98 -13.71 -8.89
N GLY A 529 22.90 -12.82 -8.56
CA GLY A 529 23.96 -13.03 -7.59
C GLY A 529 23.62 -12.32 -6.28
N ILE A 530 23.74 -13.00 -5.15
CA ILE A 530 23.63 -12.42 -3.81
C ILE A 530 25.03 -12.37 -3.23
N VAL A 531 25.40 -11.24 -2.63
CA VAL A 531 26.62 -11.13 -1.84
C VAL A 531 26.30 -10.54 -0.48
N VAL A 532 26.77 -11.18 0.58
CA VAL A 532 26.59 -10.74 1.96
C VAL A 532 27.94 -10.47 2.60
N GLN A 533 28.11 -9.29 3.17
CA GLN A 533 29.37 -8.79 3.70
C GLN A 533 29.20 -8.17 5.08
N GLN A 534 30.15 -8.45 5.98
CA GLN A 534 30.26 -7.78 7.26
C GLN A 534 31.72 -7.70 7.69
N ASP A 535 32.12 -6.58 8.30
CA ASP A 535 33.49 -6.36 8.74
C ASP A 535 33.94 -7.44 9.74
N GLY A 536 35.15 -7.99 9.53
CA GLY A 536 35.68 -9.10 10.33
C GLY A 536 35.18 -10.49 9.92
N TYR A 537 34.30 -10.58 8.92
CA TYR A 537 33.81 -11.83 8.35
C TYR A 537 34.28 -12.01 6.90
N LEU A 538 34.33 -13.27 6.48
CA LEU A 538 34.43 -13.61 5.07
C LEU A 538 33.08 -13.39 4.40
N PHE A 539 33.09 -12.77 3.22
CA PHE A 539 31.86 -12.58 2.45
C PHE A 539 31.26 -13.92 2.04
N HIS A 540 29.95 -13.94 1.90
CA HIS A 540 29.19 -15.04 1.33
C HIS A 540 28.67 -14.63 -0.04
N SER A 541 28.74 -15.52 -1.03
CA SER A 541 28.15 -15.30 -2.35
C SER A 541 27.32 -16.51 -2.78
N GLU A 542 26.18 -16.27 -3.43
CA GLU A 542 25.32 -17.29 -4.04
C GLU A 542 24.80 -16.81 -5.40
N ASN A 543 24.42 -17.74 -6.27
CA ASN A 543 23.59 -17.43 -7.44
C ASN A 543 22.32 -18.26 -7.46
N PHE A 544 21.30 -17.73 -8.12
CA PHE A 544 20.10 -18.47 -8.42
C PHE A 544 19.38 -17.87 -9.64
N ASP A 545 18.77 -18.75 -10.43
CA ASP A 545 17.95 -18.40 -11.58
C ASP A 545 16.49 -18.26 -11.15
N LEU A 546 15.88 -17.10 -11.43
CA LEU A 546 14.43 -16.95 -11.35
C LEU A 546 13.83 -17.06 -12.75
N PRO A 547 13.07 -18.14 -13.07
CA PRO A 547 12.53 -18.33 -14.40
C PRO A 547 11.51 -17.25 -14.77
N ALA A 548 11.43 -16.91 -16.06
CA ALA A 548 10.44 -15.96 -16.56
C ALA A 548 9.01 -16.50 -16.36
N GLY A 549 8.07 -15.62 -16.00
CA GLY A 549 6.67 -15.99 -15.77
C GLY A 549 6.43 -16.79 -14.49
N ALA A 550 7.41 -16.90 -13.58
CA ALA A 550 7.16 -17.40 -12.24
C ALA A 550 6.09 -16.54 -11.56
N ALA A 551 5.01 -17.17 -11.12
CA ALA A 551 4.05 -16.56 -10.21
C ALA A 551 4.74 -16.20 -8.88
N TYR A 552 4.05 -15.45 -8.03
CA TYR A 552 4.53 -15.12 -6.69
C TYR A 552 5.15 -16.33 -5.99
N SER A 553 6.37 -16.16 -5.49
CA SER A 553 7.04 -17.17 -4.69
C SER A 553 7.85 -16.53 -3.57
N GLU A 554 8.01 -17.27 -2.47
CA GLU A 554 8.88 -16.88 -1.37
C GLU A 554 10.08 -17.81 -1.32
N VAL A 555 11.27 -17.23 -1.26
CA VAL A 555 12.52 -17.98 -1.13
C VAL A 555 13.17 -17.58 0.19
N VAL A 556 13.27 -18.56 1.11
CA VAL A 556 13.94 -18.37 2.40
C VAL A 556 15.43 -18.73 2.26
N LYS A 557 16.30 -17.80 2.64
CA LYS A 557 17.77 -17.91 2.57
C LYS A 557 18.40 -17.45 3.87
N ASP A 558 18.68 -18.39 4.76
CA ASP A 558 19.45 -18.10 5.97
C ASP A 558 20.95 -18.21 5.68
N ILE A 559 21.67 -17.13 5.97
CA ILE A 559 23.07 -16.95 5.61
C ILE A 559 23.91 -16.91 6.88
N ALA A 560 24.79 -17.90 7.03
CA ALA A 560 25.74 -17.97 8.12
C ALA A 560 27.11 -17.45 7.65
N LEU A 561 27.53 -16.30 8.16
CA LEU A 561 28.84 -15.72 7.86
C LEU A 561 29.93 -16.35 8.73
N LYS A 562 31.08 -16.61 8.11
CA LYS A 562 32.25 -17.17 8.80
C LYS A 562 33.17 -16.04 9.22
N LYS A 563 33.60 -16.04 10.48
CA LYS A 563 34.65 -15.11 10.93
C LYS A 563 35.92 -15.35 10.11
N LEU A 564 36.63 -14.26 9.84
CA LEU A 564 37.91 -14.32 9.17
C LEU A 564 38.93 -15.04 10.04
N ASP A 565 39.32 -16.26 9.67
CA ASP A 565 40.37 -17.01 10.36
C ASP A 565 41.19 -17.91 9.44
N VAL A 566 42.41 -18.23 9.89
CA VAL A 566 43.33 -19.08 9.12
C VAL A 566 42.73 -20.48 8.99
N GLY A 567 42.75 -21.02 7.78
CA GLY A 567 42.19 -22.34 7.45
C GLY A 567 40.73 -22.31 7.00
N VAL A 568 40.01 -21.19 7.18
CA VAL A 568 38.62 -21.05 6.74
C VAL A 568 38.57 -20.99 5.20
N LYS A 569 37.54 -21.64 4.63
CA LYS A 569 37.29 -21.75 3.19
C LYS A 569 35.99 -21.06 2.79
N VAL A 570 35.99 -20.41 1.63
CA VAL A 570 34.83 -19.75 1.01
C VAL A 570 34.72 -20.18 -0.44
N VAL A 571 33.53 -20.62 -0.84
CA VAL A 571 33.23 -20.93 -2.23
C VAL A 571 32.91 -19.64 -2.96
N LEU A 572 33.54 -19.42 -4.11
CA LEU A 572 33.28 -18.29 -4.99
C LEU A 572 32.22 -18.71 -6.01
N ASN A 573 30.94 -18.60 -5.63
CA ASN A 573 29.83 -19.14 -6.42
C ASN A 573 29.59 -18.41 -7.74
N ASN A 574 30.15 -17.21 -7.91
CA ASN A 574 29.98 -16.37 -9.10
C ASN A 574 31.25 -16.31 -9.98
N ILE A 575 32.01 -17.40 -10.04
CA ILE A 575 33.16 -17.55 -10.96
C ILE A 575 32.78 -18.53 -12.07
N PHE A 576 32.66 -18.02 -13.30
CA PHE A 576 32.14 -18.75 -14.44
C PHE A 576 33.20 -19.03 -15.50
N PHE A 577 33.18 -20.26 -16.01
CA PHE A 577 34.03 -20.73 -17.11
C PHE A 577 33.17 -21.46 -18.14
N ASP A 578 33.52 -21.37 -19.43
CA ASP A 578 32.95 -22.26 -20.44
C ASP A 578 33.38 -23.72 -20.18
N THR A 579 32.58 -24.66 -20.68
CA THR A 579 32.89 -26.09 -20.65
C THR A 579 34.28 -26.36 -21.22
N GLY A 580 35.14 -27.03 -20.42
CA GLY A 580 36.51 -27.38 -20.81
C GLY A 580 37.51 -26.21 -20.86
N LYS A 581 37.07 -24.96 -20.61
CA LYS A 581 37.94 -23.78 -20.65
C LYS A 581 38.32 -23.29 -19.25
N ALA A 582 39.42 -22.54 -19.20
CA ALA A 582 39.91 -21.82 -18.02
C ALA A 582 39.85 -20.28 -18.19
N THR A 583 39.32 -19.79 -19.31
CA THR A 583 39.07 -18.36 -19.53
C THR A 583 37.89 -17.92 -18.66
N LEU A 584 38.12 -16.93 -17.81
CA LEU A 584 37.08 -16.31 -16.99
C LEU A 584 36.06 -15.62 -17.89
N ARG A 585 34.77 -15.86 -17.63
CA ARG A 585 33.71 -15.11 -18.31
C ARG A 585 33.49 -13.75 -17.64
N ASN A 586 32.98 -12.79 -18.40
CA ASN A 586 32.74 -11.43 -17.92
C ASN A 586 31.83 -11.38 -16.69
N GLU A 587 30.87 -12.29 -16.57
CA GLU A 587 29.96 -12.42 -15.41
C GLU A 587 30.71 -12.71 -14.10
N SER A 588 31.98 -13.12 -14.16
CA SER A 588 32.82 -13.36 -12.99
C SER A 588 33.44 -12.09 -12.40
N THR A 589 33.33 -10.96 -13.10
CA THR A 589 34.07 -9.72 -12.78
C THR A 589 33.69 -9.20 -11.40
N ASN A 590 32.40 -9.12 -11.08
CA ASN A 590 31.96 -8.59 -9.78
C ASN A 590 32.44 -9.42 -8.59
N GLU A 591 32.50 -10.75 -8.72
CA GLU A 591 33.04 -11.63 -7.69
C GLU A 591 34.55 -11.44 -7.49
N LEU A 592 35.29 -11.33 -8.61
CA LEU A 592 36.73 -11.12 -8.59
C LEU A 592 37.11 -9.75 -8.02
N GLU A 593 36.34 -8.71 -8.35
CA GLU A 593 36.57 -7.36 -7.82
C GLU A 593 36.27 -7.28 -6.32
N ARG A 594 35.29 -8.04 -5.80
CA ARG A 594 35.07 -8.18 -4.36
C ARG A 594 36.21 -8.88 -3.64
N LEU A 595 36.72 -9.96 -4.23
CA LEU A 595 37.88 -10.66 -3.69
C LEU A 595 39.12 -9.76 -3.70
N GLN A 596 39.31 -8.98 -4.77
CA GLN A 596 40.36 -7.97 -4.87
C GLN A 596 40.18 -6.87 -3.81
N LYS A 597 38.96 -6.39 -3.57
CA LYS A 597 38.66 -5.41 -2.54
C LYS A 597 39.00 -5.95 -1.15
N LEU A 598 38.58 -7.18 -0.83
CA LEU A 598 38.93 -7.85 0.43
C LEU A 598 40.46 -7.90 0.64
N LEU A 599 41.21 -8.28 -0.40
CA LEU A 599 42.68 -8.31 -0.37
C LEU A 599 43.31 -6.92 -0.26
N THR A 600 42.62 -5.88 -0.72
CA THR A 600 43.05 -4.48 -0.60
C THR A 600 42.80 -3.95 0.80
N ASP A 601 41.62 -4.20 1.36
CA ASP A 601 41.23 -3.78 2.70
C ASP A 601 42.06 -4.50 3.79
N MET A 602 42.54 -5.72 3.48
CA MET A 602 43.33 -6.55 4.39
C MET A 602 44.71 -6.85 3.78
N PRO A 603 45.71 -5.97 3.94
CA PRO A 603 47.01 -6.09 3.27
C PRO A 603 47.83 -7.33 3.70
N ASP A 604 47.60 -7.84 4.91
CA ASP A 604 48.30 -9.02 5.45
C ASP A 604 47.63 -10.35 5.06
N LEU A 605 46.42 -10.30 4.51
CA LEU A 605 45.66 -11.49 4.12
C LEU A 605 46.37 -12.25 2.98
N ARG A 606 46.56 -13.56 3.19
CA ARG A 606 47.13 -14.51 2.22
C ARG A 606 46.13 -15.62 1.91
N LEU A 607 45.98 -15.93 0.63
CA LEU A 607 44.97 -16.86 0.15
C LEU A 607 45.56 -17.96 -0.75
N GLU A 608 44.98 -19.14 -0.67
CA GLU A 608 45.08 -20.19 -1.69
C GLU A 608 43.79 -20.23 -2.49
N ILE A 609 43.85 -19.94 -3.79
CA ILE A 609 42.75 -20.14 -4.72
C ILE A 609 42.74 -21.59 -5.17
N SER A 610 41.63 -22.28 -4.95
CA SER A 610 41.48 -23.71 -5.16
C SER A 610 40.44 -24.00 -6.24
N GLY A 611 40.81 -24.76 -7.26
CA GLY A 611 39.90 -25.25 -8.28
C GLY A 611 39.52 -26.71 -8.04
N HIS A 612 38.23 -27.03 -8.27
CA HIS A 612 37.69 -28.39 -8.12
C HIS A 612 36.85 -28.77 -9.37
N THR A 613 36.74 -30.07 -9.63
CA THR A 613 35.88 -30.64 -10.68
C THR A 613 34.98 -31.73 -10.10
N ASP A 614 34.02 -32.19 -10.91
CA ASP A 614 33.37 -33.47 -10.67
C ASP A 614 34.25 -34.64 -11.16
N ASN A 615 33.74 -35.86 -11.00
CA ASN A 615 34.42 -37.09 -11.44
C ASN A 615 34.16 -37.45 -12.91
N VAL A 616 33.63 -36.54 -13.74
CA VAL A 616 33.37 -36.79 -15.15
C VAL A 616 34.62 -36.38 -15.96
N GLY A 617 35.16 -37.31 -16.74
CA GLY A 617 36.38 -37.11 -17.53
C GLY A 617 37.60 -37.81 -16.92
N LYS A 618 38.79 -37.56 -17.51
CA LYS A 618 40.04 -38.14 -17.02
C LYS A 618 40.56 -37.35 -15.82
N ALA A 619 40.94 -38.03 -14.74
CA ALA A 619 41.42 -37.40 -13.50
C ALA A 619 42.60 -36.43 -13.74
N GLU A 620 43.57 -36.80 -14.58
CA GLU A 620 44.71 -35.93 -14.94
C GLU A 620 44.25 -34.64 -15.64
N TYR A 621 43.32 -34.75 -16.58
CA TYR A 621 42.75 -33.60 -17.29
C TYR A 621 41.96 -32.71 -16.34
N ASN A 622 41.18 -33.30 -15.44
CA ASN A 622 40.41 -32.58 -14.43
C ASN A 622 41.32 -31.83 -13.44
N LYS A 623 42.42 -32.47 -13.02
CA LYS A 623 43.44 -31.83 -12.19
C LYS A 623 44.09 -30.65 -12.90
N ASP A 624 44.54 -30.82 -14.15
CA ASP A 624 45.09 -29.73 -14.96
C ASP A 624 44.09 -28.59 -15.19
N LEU A 625 42.85 -28.90 -15.57
CA LEU A 625 41.80 -27.92 -15.80
C LEU A 625 41.51 -27.10 -14.54
N SER A 626 41.38 -27.77 -13.39
CA SER A 626 41.16 -27.10 -12.11
C SER A 626 42.33 -26.20 -11.70
N GLN A 627 43.57 -26.62 -11.95
CA GLN A 627 44.76 -25.81 -11.71
C GLN A 627 44.78 -24.57 -12.61
N ARG A 628 44.49 -24.72 -13.91
CA ARG A 628 44.43 -23.60 -14.85
C ARG A 628 43.34 -22.60 -14.48
N ARG A 629 42.18 -23.07 -14.01
CA ARG A 629 41.09 -22.21 -13.53
C ARG A 629 41.48 -21.42 -12.28
N ALA A 630 42.06 -22.09 -11.28
CA ALA A 630 42.58 -21.43 -10.08
C ALA A 630 43.66 -20.39 -10.42
N LYS A 631 44.56 -20.74 -11.34
CA LYS A 631 45.60 -19.84 -11.84
C LYS A 631 45.01 -18.62 -12.57
N ALA A 632 43.98 -18.80 -13.38
CA ALA A 632 43.33 -17.68 -14.08
C ALA A 632 42.76 -16.64 -13.10
N VAL A 633 42.21 -17.08 -11.98
CA VAL A 633 41.74 -16.19 -10.90
C VAL A 633 42.91 -15.45 -10.25
N VAL A 634 44.01 -16.15 -9.92
CA VAL A 634 45.21 -15.49 -9.37
C VAL A 634 45.80 -14.47 -10.34
N ASP A 635 45.94 -14.84 -11.62
CA ASP A 635 46.49 -13.96 -12.65
C ASP A 635 45.62 -12.71 -12.83
N TYR A 636 44.29 -12.84 -12.76
CA TYR A 636 43.37 -11.72 -12.76
C TYR A 636 43.61 -10.77 -11.58
N LEU A 637 43.68 -11.30 -10.35
CA LEU A 637 43.88 -10.50 -9.13
C LEU A 637 45.23 -9.77 -9.15
N VAL A 638 46.29 -10.44 -9.60
CA VAL A 638 47.61 -9.84 -9.79
C VAL A 638 47.56 -8.74 -10.84
N GLY A 639 46.84 -8.95 -11.95
CA GLY A 639 46.60 -7.94 -12.96
C GLY A 639 45.85 -6.70 -12.46
N LYS A 640 45.08 -6.84 -11.36
CA LYS A 640 44.40 -5.74 -10.65
C LYS A 640 45.20 -5.18 -9.47
N GLY A 641 46.49 -5.53 -9.35
CA GLY A 641 47.41 -4.92 -8.40
C GLY A 641 47.58 -5.66 -7.06
N VAL A 642 47.02 -6.87 -6.89
CA VAL A 642 47.29 -7.68 -5.70
C VAL A 642 48.70 -8.28 -5.79
N ASP A 643 49.50 -8.18 -4.72
CA ASP A 643 50.81 -8.82 -4.67
C ASP A 643 50.71 -10.34 -4.83
N LYS A 644 51.42 -10.87 -5.83
CA LYS A 644 51.52 -12.30 -6.11
C LYS A 644 52.03 -13.11 -4.92
N GLY A 645 52.86 -12.54 -4.05
CA GLY A 645 53.35 -13.19 -2.83
C GLY A 645 52.25 -13.58 -1.84
N ARG A 646 51.07 -12.97 -1.97
CA ARG A 646 49.90 -13.20 -1.11
C ARG A 646 48.95 -14.26 -1.67
N LEU A 647 49.19 -14.73 -2.89
CA LEU A 647 48.27 -15.61 -3.62
C LEU A 647 48.98 -16.89 -4.06
N THR A 648 48.33 -18.02 -3.80
CA THR A 648 48.72 -19.33 -4.34
C THR A 648 47.54 -19.92 -5.12
N SER A 649 47.81 -20.81 -6.08
CA SER A 649 46.76 -21.51 -6.83
C SER A 649 46.97 -23.02 -6.77
N ALA A 650 45.90 -23.76 -6.51
CA ALA A 650 45.92 -25.22 -6.42
C ALA A 650 44.74 -25.85 -7.18
N GLY A 651 45.01 -26.85 -8.01
CA GLY A 651 44.00 -27.67 -8.68
C GLY A 651 43.86 -29.04 -8.01
N TYR A 652 42.70 -29.31 -7.43
CA TYR A 652 42.43 -30.55 -6.72
C TYR A 652 41.69 -31.60 -7.59
N GLY A 653 41.24 -31.24 -8.79
CA GLY A 653 40.40 -32.12 -9.60
C GLY A 653 39.16 -32.57 -8.81
N ASP A 654 38.89 -33.87 -8.82
CA ASP A 654 37.76 -34.51 -8.13
C ASP A 654 38.10 -35.10 -6.74
N THR A 655 39.30 -34.83 -6.23
CA THR A 655 39.83 -35.45 -5.00
C THR A 655 39.22 -34.90 -3.70
N GLN A 656 38.56 -33.74 -3.74
CA GLN A 656 37.93 -33.09 -2.58
C GLN A 656 36.45 -32.73 -2.87
N PRO A 657 35.57 -33.72 -3.05
CA PRO A 657 34.16 -33.49 -3.31
C PRO A 657 33.45 -32.94 -2.06
N VAL A 658 32.53 -32.00 -2.25
CA VAL A 658 31.65 -31.46 -1.21
C VAL A 658 30.24 -32.06 -1.27
N SER A 659 29.94 -32.80 -2.34
CA SER A 659 28.68 -33.50 -2.54
C SER A 659 28.88 -34.80 -3.32
N THR A 660 27.83 -35.62 -3.39
CA THR A 660 27.85 -36.87 -4.16
C THR A 660 28.03 -36.61 -5.66
N ASN A 661 28.96 -37.33 -6.29
CA ASN A 661 29.14 -37.28 -7.74
C ASN A 661 28.08 -38.11 -8.50
N GLN A 662 27.18 -38.79 -7.79
CA GLN A 662 26.15 -39.64 -8.41
C GLN A 662 25.04 -38.82 -9.06
N THR A 663 24.72 -37.63 -8.52
CA THR A 663 23.62 -36.79 -9.03
C THR A 663 24.14 -35.60 -9.84
N LYS A 664 23.32 -35.10 -10.77
CA LYS A 664 23.66 -33.88 -11.54
C LYS A 664 23.87 -32.67 -10.61
N ALA A 665 23.03 -32.54 -9.59
CA ALA A 665 23.12 -31.48 -8.59
C ALA A 665 24.42 -31.57 -7.76
N GLY A 666 24.78 -32.75 -7.25
CA GLY A 666 26.01 -32.92 -6.49
C GLY A 666 27.26 -32.71 -7.32
N ARG A 667 27.28 -33.15 -8.60
CA ARG A 667 28.36 -32.81 -9.55
C ARG A 667 28.48 -31.30 -9.77
N GLN A 668 27.38 -30.57 -9.85
CA GLN A 668 27.42 -29.11 -9.96
C GLN A 668 28.10 -28.46 -8.74
N LEU A 669 27.80 -28.91 -7.53
CA LEU A 669 28.45 -28.42 -6.31
C LEU A 669 29.96 -28.73 -6.27
N ASN A 670 30.38 -29.87 -6.84
CA ASN A 670 31.79 -30.25 -6.90
C ASN A 670 32.59 -29.42 -7.93
N ARG A 671 31.95 -28.92 -8.99
CA ARG A 671 32.54 -28.00 -9.98
C ARG A 671 32.59 -26.58 -9.45
N ARG A 672 33.49 -26.32 -8.49
CA ARG A 672 33.58 -25.03 -7.79
C ARG A 672 34.99 -24.44 -7.80
N THR A 673 35.06 -23.14 -7.60
CA THR A 673 36.27 -22.43 -7.20
C THR A 673 36.08 -21.97 -5.76
N GLU A 674 37.08 -22.13 -4.91
CA GLU A 674 37.05 -21.64 -3.52
C GLU A 674 38.36 -20.91 -3.23
N PHE A 675 38.39 -20.12 -2.16
CA PHE A 675 39.65 -19.70 -1.56
C PHE A 675 39.75 -20.19 -0.12
N LYS A 676 40.99 -20.41 0.32
CA LYS A 676 41.34 -20.76 1.70
C LYS A 676 42.24 -19.66 2.26
N VAL A 677 41.92 -19.19 3.46
CA VAL A 677 42.81 -18.28 4.19
C VAL A 677 44.04 -19.05 4.68
N THR A 678 45.23 -18.63 4.28
CA THR A 678 46.52 -19.26 4.65
C THR A 678 47.35 -18.41 5.60
N GLY A 679 47.02 -17.12 5.75
CA GLY A 679 47.59 -16.19 6.71
C GLY A 679 46.77 -14.90 6.76
N LYS A 680 46.81 -14.17 7.87
CA LYS A 680 46.15 -12.87 8.07
C LYS A 680 46.93 -12.02 9.05
#